data_AF-A0A9D9NGM5-F1
#
_entry.id   AF-A0A9D9NGM5-F1
#
_cell.length_a   1.000
_cell.length_b   1.000
_cell.length_c   1.000
_cell.angle_alpha   90.00
_cell.angle_beta   90.00
_cell.angle_gamma   90.00
#
_symmetry.space_group_name_H-M   'P 1'
#
loop_
_entity.id
_entity.type
_entity.pdbx_description
1 polymer ?
#
loop_
_entity_poly.entity_id
_entity_poly.type
_entity_poly.pdbx_seq_one_letter_code
_entity_poly.pdbx_strand_id
1 'polypeptide(L)'
;MRAPLKFLSLLALSVLCPMLLSAQGKGADSDSLVRLLSATSAETIEKGTEIRKVIGPAVFLHNDTYLKCDTAFWYVNRDYIDAIGRVSIEQENTILTSDKMHYIINRDLAQFRGDLVELKDKEGNLLRTTNLDYNTKDSVGVFRTGGSMRDKDGNIIESNNGEYDAKAKIFKFRGNVNMFTDSVFVRTTWLDYLSDIDKAEFGGAVYAWKDKNMLASRNGWYDRPNDLFFFSDNVHLLTENHEGWCDSLYFSRLTSSGEMYGNVQVTDEENAVSAVSDKLEFTNSPRTVTMTRRPAVVMEVNEEGTVDTLYFGADTLIYYSLRMCDVDSMAVVLAEKRKEYMAVDAIQNLRDKNKKEEQERKAAGQNQRNAGGKGGRGGQRGMMPPPPLDSTLSAIPDSAFAALPDSTLSAIPDSTLSALPDSTLAALPDSTLAALPDSTAAVDSVEVVPPDTSTVTFMRALRNVKAYKRDLQAVCDSLEYSDLDSLVRMFKNPIIWNDIKNQFSSDSIYMMVAGNRLSKVSFQSNAFIHTQEDTVHYNQIKSLEMMAFFNDSSELYRFDALGGVSAVFYLREEEEISLVNQIESKMLSASLADGEVQKIHYYENPKNDIYPISQITLERQRLKGFAWQEERRPVDRYSITDKDLRPCQRERDEKVKQPEFKYTDEFFPGYIDGIRREIFVRDSLKKVAEARRKALEQMRLDSLERIRLDSLEAVRLDSLATADSLKRVKDSLAAIADSTALQEAAIDSLVNSLDSIDVFEEKSEYLDKLETLTAEQREDILAVLREDYDKTKAEIRKKGLDKLRRRELRLEKRELKRQIRMVKKAIRRFD
;
A
#
# COMPACT_ATOMS: atom_id res chain seq x y z
N MET A 1 -60.04 -5.18 -13.09
CA MET A 1 -60.36 -6.49 -13.70
C MET A 1 -60.06 -7.56 -12.64
N ARG A 2 -61.08 -7.99 -11.87
CA ARG A 2 -61.70 -9.33 -11.91
C ARG A 2 -60.63 -10.44 -11.90
N ALA A 3 -60.14 -10.91 -10.74
CA ALA A 3 -60.77 -11.73 -9.69
C ALA A 3 -60.86 -13.25 -10.02
N PRO A 4 -60.79 -14.13 -9.00
CA PRO A 4 -60.41 -15.55 -9.07
C PRO A 4 -61.60 -16.53 -8.87
N LEU A 5 -61.38 -17.83 -9.06
CA LEU A 5 -62.27 -18.93 -8.59
C LEU A 5 -61.46 -19.77 -7.57
N LYS A 6 -61.80 -19.98 -6.29
CA LYS A 6 -63.03 -20.33 -5.54
C LYS A 6 -63.70 -21.64 -5.96
N PHE A 7 -63.67 -22.62 -5.06
CA PHE A 7 -64.79 -23.26 -4.33
C PHE A 7 -64.30 -24.59 -3.70
N LEU A 8 -64.74 -25.11 -2.54
CA LEU A 8 -65.93 -24.88 -1.72
C LEU A 8 -65.67 -25.38 -0.27
N SER A 9 -66.32 -24.70 0.65
CA SER A 9 -66.56 -24.93 2.09
C SER A 9 -66.89 -26.36 2.55
N LEU A 10 -66.58 -26.72 3.81
CA LEU A 10 -67.57 -26.69 4.90
C LEU A 10 -66.96 -26.94 6.30
N LEU A 11 -67.64 -26.32 7.26
CA LEU A 11 -67.36 -26.17 8.68
C LEU A 11 -68.16 -27.23 9.47
N ALA A 12 -67.54 -27.96 10.40
CA ALA A 12 -68.23 -28.55 11.56
C ALA A 12 -67.23 -29.02 12.63
N LEU A 13 -67.28 -28.37 13.78
CA LEU A 13 -66.58 -28.68 15.02
C LEU A 13 -67.57 -29.43 15.93
N SER A 14 -67.26 -30.65 16.41
CA SER A 14 -67.58 -31.12 17.78
C SER A 14 -67.39 -32.64 17.97
N VAL A 15 -66.52 -32.98 18.94
CA VAL A 15 -66.82 -33.83 20.12
C VAL A 15 -66.62 -35.37 20.06
N LEU A 16 -65.72 -35.80 20.98
CA LEU A 16 -65.60 -37.05 21.75
C LEU A 16 -65.10 -38.38 21.11
N CYS A 17 -63.86 -38.74 21.48
CA CYS A 17 -63.38 -39.99 22.13
C CYS A 17 -63.66 -41.40 21.51
N PRO A 18 -62.86 -42.42 21.87
CA PRO A 18 -62.27 -43.34 20.90
C PRO A 18 -62.82 -44.76 20.99
N MET A 19 -62.68 -45.53 19.91
CA MET A 19 -62.53 -46.98 20.02
C MET A 19 -61.28 -47.42 19.26
N LEU A 20 -60.35 -47.94 20.05
CA LEU A 20 -59.35 -48.90 19.62
C LEU A 20 -60.05 -50.05 18.90
N LEU A 21 -59.55 -50.42 17.73
CA LEU A 21 -59.36 -51.83 17.41
C LEU A 21 -58.12 -51.99 16.54
N SER A 22 -57.20 -52.77 17.09
CA SER A 22 -55.87 -53.07 16.59
C SER A 22 -55.87 -53.66 15.18
N ALA A 23 -55.06 -53.09 14.30
CA ALA A 23 -54.42 -53.85 13.24
C ALA A 23 -52.98 -54.12 13.68
N GLN A 24 -52.72 -55.38 14.06
CA GLN A 24 -51.38 -55.91 14.33
C GLN A 24 -50.54 -55.81 13.05
N GLY A 25 -49.80 -54.72 12.90
CA GLY A 25 -48.55 -54.72 12.16
C GLY A 25 -47.45 -55.17 13.13
N LYS A 26 -46.89 -56.36 12.91
CA LYS A 26 -45.61 -56.76 13.51
C LYS A 26 -44.53 -55.79 13.01
N GLY A 27 -44.32 -54.70 13.74
CA GLY A 27 -43.07 -53.97 13.69
C GLY A 27 -42.04 -54.81 14.42
N ALA A 28 -41.11 -55.41 13.68
CA ALA A 28 -39.94 -56.02 14.25
C ALA A 28 -39.08 -54.91 14.86
N ASP A 29 -39.12 -54.83 16.19
CA ASP A 29 -38.20 -54.08 17.03
C ASP A 29 -36.83 -54.77 17.02
N SER A 30 -36.03 -54.53 15.97
CA SER A 30 -34.80 -55.29 15.75
C SER A 30 -33.53 -54.46 15.49
N ASP A 31 -33.53 -53.14 15.77
CA ASP A 31 -32.38 -52.27 15.42
C ASP A 31 -31.71 -51.49 16.57
N SER A 32 -32.12 -51.67 17.83
CA SER A 32 -31.47 -51.00 18.98
C SER A 32 -30.87 -51.97 20.01
N LEU A 33 -30.45 -53.16 19.56
CA LEU A 33 -29.82 -54.15 20.44
C LEU A 33 -28.31 -53.99 20.43
N VAL A 34 -27.72 -53.70 21.58
CA VAL A 34 -26.26 -53.73 21.75
C VAL A 34 -25.76 -55.17 21.67
N ARG A 35 -24.77 -55.42 20.80
CA ARG A 35 -24.14 -56.74 20.63
C ARG A 35 -22.73 -56.72 21.17
N LEU A 36 -22.38 -57.68 22.02
CA LEU A 36 -21.00 -57.95 22.38
C LEU A 36 -20.37 -58.83 21.27
N LEU A 37 -19.39 -58.31 20.55
CA LEU A 37 -18.71 -59.01 19.45
C LEU A 37 -17.53 -59.87 19.92
N SER A 38 -16.72 -59.33 20.85
CA SER A 38 -15.56 -60.03 21.40
C SER A 38 -15.23 -59.54 22.81
N ALA A 39 -14.75 -60.44 23.66
CA ALA A 39 -14.18 -60.16 24.98
C ALA A 39 -13.31 -61.34 25.43
N THR A 40 -12.41 -61.11 26.38
CA THR A 40 -11.61 -62.17 27.00
C THR A 40 -12.45 -62.98 27.98
N SER A 41 -13.29 -62.30 28.77
CA SER A 41 -14.27 -62.95 29.64
C SER A 41 -15.50 -62.06 29.83
N ALA A 42 -16.64 -62.69 30.10
CA ALA A 42 -17.88 -62.02 30.44
C ALA A 42 -18.56 -62.78 31.59
N GLU A 43 -18.59 -62.16 32.77
CA GLU A 43 -19.19 -62.73 33.98
C GLU A 43 -20.47 -61.98 34.33
N THR A 44 -21.53 -62.71 34.69
CA THR A 44 -22.79 -62.12 35.14
C THR A 44 -22.83 -62.12 36.66
N ILE A 45 -23.04 -60.95 37.26
CA ILE A 45 -23.14 -60.75 38.70
C ILE A 45 -24.58 -60.40 39.03
N GLU A 46 -25.29 -61.31 39.69
CA GLU A 46 -26.66 -61.08 40.16
C GLU A 46 -26.64 -60.56 41.60
N LYS A 47 -26.69 -59.23 41.78
CA LYS A 47 -26.90 -58.56 43.08
C LYS A 47 -28.04 -57.56 42.99
N GLY A 48 -29.26 -58.03 42.72
CA GLY A 48 -30.47 -57.19 42.60
C GLY A 48 -30.57 -56.36 41.31
N THR A 49 -29.53 -56.34 40.48
CA THR A 49 -29.51 -55.83 39.10
C THR A 49 -28.60 -56.76 38.30
N GLU A 50 -29.00 -57.16 37.08
CA GLU A 50 -28.16 -57.99 36.20
C GLU A 50 -27.01 -57.12 35.64
N ILE A 51 -25.80 -57.32 36.16
CA ILE A 51 -24.60 -56.61 35.72
C ILE A 51 -23.70 -57.63 35.03
N ARG A 52 -23.35 -57.38 33.77
CA ARG A 52 -22.35 -58.16 33.04
C ARG A 52 -21.02 -57.43 33.10
N LYS A 53 -20.07 -58.01 33.83
CA LYS A 53 -18.68 -57.53 33.85
C LYS A 53 -17.94 -58.16 32.69
N VAL A 54 -17.57 -57.34 31.71
CA VAL A 54 -16.89 -57.75 30.48
C VAL A 54 -15.43 -57.29 30.56
N ILE A 55 -14.48 -58.23 30.48
CA ILE A 55 -13.04 -57.96 30.51
C ILE A 55 -12.49 -58.10 29.09
N GLY A 56 -11.76 -57.07 28.67
CA GLY A 56 -11.37 -56.82 27.30
C GLY A 56 -10.06 -57.48 26.85
N PRO A 57 -9.67 -57.24 25.57
CA PRO A 57 -10.20 -56.20 24.68
C PRO A 57 -11.66 -56.45 24.27
N ALA A 58 -12.57 -55.65 24.83
CA ALA A 58 -14.01 -55.82 24.70
C ALA A 58 -14.49 -54.96 23.55
N VAL A 59 -15.34 -55.51 22.68
CA VAL A 59 -15.89 -54.82 21.52
C VAL A 59 -17.40 -54.99 21.51
N PHE A 60 -18.11 -53.88 21.62
CA PHE A 60 -19.56 -53.81 21.46
C PHE A 60 -19.92 -53.16 20.12
N LEU A 61 -21.07 -53.51 19.57
CA LEU A 61 -21.64 -52.93 18.37
C LEU A 61 -23.05 -52.41 18.67
N HIS A 62 -23.30 -51.13 18.39
CA HIS A 62 -24.61 -50.49 18.47
C HIS A 62 -24.70 -49.42 17.38
N ASN A 63 -25.80 -49.35 16.62
CA ASN A 63 -25.98 -48.35 15.55
C ASN A 63 -24.79 -48.25 14.57
N ASP A 64 -24.30 -49.40 14.09
CA ASP A 64 -23.08 -49.50 13.22
C ASP A 64 -21.83 -48.79 13.79
N THR A 65 -21.80 -48.62 15.12
CA THR A 65 -20.72 -48.00 15.86
C THR A 65 -20.03 -49.06 16.71
N TYR A 66 -18.69 -49.11 16.63
CA TYR A 66 -17.89 -50.01 17.46
C TYR A 66 -17.47 -49.30 18.74
N LEU A 67 -17.81 -49.86 19.90
CA LEU A 67 -17.38 -49.38 21.21
C LEU A 67 -16.33 -50.36 21.75
N LYS A 68 -15.10 -49.91 21.94
CA LYS A 68 -13.96 -50.72 22.37
C LYS A 68 -13.48 -50.28 23.75
N CYS A 69 -13.09 -51.21 24.62
CA CYS A 69 -12.51 -50.89 25.93
C CYS A 69 -11.78 -52.08 26.57
N ASP A 70 -11.01 -51.82 27.63
CA ASP A 70 -10.35 -52.85 28.44
C ASP A 70 -11.29 -53.49 29.45
N THR A 71 -12.26 -52.77 30.00
CA THR A 71 -13.26 -53.31 30.92
C THR A 71 -14.59 -52.58 30.76
N ALA A 72 -15.69 -53.31 30.73
CA ALA A 72 -17.02 -52.74 30.69
C ALA A 72 -17.93 -53.36 31.76
N PHE A 73 -18.74 -52.53 32.41
CA PHE A 73 -19.87 -52.95 33.24
C PHE A 73 -21.15 -52.66 32.48
N TRP A 74 -21.77 -53.71 31.95
CA TRP A 74 -23.02 -53.60 31.19
C TRP A 74 -24.21 -53.90 32.10
N TYR A 75 -25.03 -52.88 32.33
CA TYR A 75 -26.23 -52.95 33.15
C TYR A 75 -27.44 -53.20 32.26
N VAL A 76 -27.75 -54.48 32.04
CA VAL A 76 -28.78 -54.91 31.07
C VAL A 76 -30.16 -54.35 31.44
N ASN A 77 -30.52 -54.35 32.72
CA ASN A 77 -31.83 -53.87 33.19
C ASN A 77 -31.94 -52.33 33.29
N ARG A 78 -30.83 -51.61 33.11
CA ARG A 78 -30.80 -50.14 33.22
C ARG A 78 -30.39 -49.44 31.92
N ASP A 79 -30.16 -50.19 30.84
CA ASP A 79 -29.82 -49.71 29.51
C ASP A 79 -28.58 -48.80 29.44
N TYR A 80 -27.51 -49.13 30.18
CA TYR A 80 -26.23 -48.42 30.04
C TYR A 80 -25.00 -49.32 30.20
N ILE A 81 -23.86 -48.83 29.68
CA ILE A 81 -22.55 -49.47 29.74
C ILE A 81 -21.54 -48.47 30.30
N ASP A 82 -20.88 -48.81 31.40
CA ASP A 82 -19.70 -48.08 31.89
C ASP A 82 -18.45 -48.74 31.35
N ALA A 83 -17.74 -48.08 30.44
CA ALA A 83 -16.49 -48.55 29.87
C ALA A 83 -15.30 -47.83 30.52
N ILE A 84 -14.23 -48.59 30.81
CA ILE A 84 -13.03 -48.13 31.50
C ILE A 84 -11.78 -48.72 30.82
N GLY A 85 -10.77 -47.89 30.64
CA GLY A 85 -9.46 -48.25 30.09
C GLY A 85 -9.48 -48.35 28.57
N ARG A 86 -8.65 -47.53 27.91
CA ARG A 86 -8.52 -47.44 26.44
C ARG A 86 -9.87 -47.48 25.73
N VAL A 87 -10.79 -46.62 26.14
CA VAL A 87 -12.12 -46.56 25.54
C VAL A 87 -12.02 -45.89 24.19
N SER A 88 -12.63 -46.49 23.17
CA SER A 88 -12.69 -45.94 21.82
C SER A 88 -14.08 -46.15 21.20
N ILE A 89 -14.61 -45.12 20.56
CA ILE A 89 -15.75 -45.22 19.65
C ILE A 89 -15.23 -45.03 18.22
N GLU A 90 -15.55 -45.98 17.35
CA GLU A 90 -15.23 -45.91 15.93
C GLU A 90 -16.53 -45.94 15.12
N GLN A 91 -16.84 -44.83 14.45
CA GLN A 91 -17.99 -44.69 13.55
C GLN A 91 -17.57 -44.02 12.25
N GLU A 92 -17.70 -44.73 11.13
CA GLU A 92 -17.35 -44.24 9.80
C GLU A 92 -15.97 -43.52 9.72
N ASN A 93 -14.90 -44.08 10.27
CA ASN A 93 -13.56 -43.43 10.34
C ASN A 93 -13.46 -42.17 11.23
N THR A 94 -14.53 -41.78 11.93
CA THR A 94 -14.41 -40.89 13.09
C THR A 94 -14.04 -41.74 14.30
N ILE A 95 -12.99 -41.33 15.01
CA ILE A 95 -12.47 -42.06 16.16
C ILE A 95 -12.53 -41.14 17.37
N LEU A 96 -13.23 -41.58 18.42
CA LEU A 96 -13.28 -40.88 19.71
C LEU A 96 -12.60 -41.74 20.76
N THR A 97 -11.62 -41.20 21.48
CA THR A 97 -10.87 -41.95 22.50
C THR A 97 -10.91 -41.25 23.86
N SER A 98 -10.97 -42.04 24.93
CA SER A 98 -10.87 -41.56 26.32
C SER A 98 -10.53 -42.70 27.29
N ASP A 99 -10.32 -42.38 28.56
CA ASP A 99 -10.10 -43.35 29.63
C ASP A 99 -11.39 -43.96 30.16
N LYS A 100 -12.49 -43.20 30.12
CA LYS A 100 -13.80 -43.60 30.67
C LYS A 100 -14.94 -43.08 29.81
N MET A 101 -15.98 -43.89 29.71
CA MET A 101 -17.18 -43.56 28.97
C MET A 101 -18.40 -44.16 29.66
N HIS A 102 -19.45 -43.35 29.78
CA HIS A 102 -20.78 -43.81 30.16
C HIS A 102 -21.68 -43.81 28.93
N TYR A 103 -22.10 -44.99 28.48
CA TYR A 103 -22.92 -45.14 27.29
C TYR A 103 -24.37 -45.46 27.65
N ILE A 104 -25.28 -44.53 27.37
CA ILE A 104 -26.71 -44.65 27.63
C ILE A 104 -27.38 -45.18 26.36
N ILE A 105 -27.73 -46.46 26.38
CA ILE A 105 -28.18 -47.22 25.19
C ILE A 105 -29.49 -46.65 24.65
N ASN A 106 -30.48 -46.43 25.52
CA ASN A 106 -31.81 -45.95 25.11
C ASN A 106 -31.86 -44.50 24.62
N ARG A 107 -30.74 -43.76 24.74
CA ARG A 107 -30.58 -42.39 24.24
C ARG A 107 -29.51 -42.28 23.15
N ASP A 108 -28.90 -43.39 22.73
CA ASP A 108 -27.79 -43.42 21.78
C ASP A 108 -26.64 -42.49 22.19
N LEU A 109 -26.42 -42.27 23.49
CA LEU A 109 -25.57 -41.19 24.01
C LEU A 109 -24.34 -41.75 24.72
N ALA A 110 -23.16 -41.46 24.17
CA ALA A 110 -21.86 -41.69 24.80
C ALA A 110 -21.38 -40.43 25.53
N GLN A 111 -21.21 -40.52 26.84
CA GLN A 111 -20.66 -39.45 27.66
C GLN A 111 -19.21 -39.79 28.02
N PHE A 112 -18.27 -39.09 27.41
CA PHE A 112 -16.85 -39.18 27.72
C PHE A 112 -16.51 -38.23 28.86
N ARG A 113 -15.93 -38.77 29.93
CA ARG A 113 -15.56 -38.05 31.16
C ARG A 113 -14.20 -38.56 31.62
N GLY A 114 -13.14 -37.98 31.07
CA GLY A 114 -11.76 -38.35 31.37
C GLY A 114 -10.88 -37.13 31.49
N ASP A 115 -9.61 -37.36 31.83
CA ASP A 115 -8.62 -36.27 31.88
C ASP A 115 -8.30 -35.77 30.46
N LEU A 116 -8.41 -36.66 29.47
CA LEU A 116 -8.31 -36.35 28.04
C LEU A 116 -9.37 -37.11 27.23
N VAL A 117 -10.07 -36.38 26.38
CA VAL A 117 -10.96 -36.90 25.35
C VAL A 117 -10.47 -36.37 24.01
N GLU A 118 -10.22 -37.29 23.08
CA GLU A 118 -9.78 -36.95 21.73
C GLU A 118 -10.84 -37.37 20.72
N LEU A 119 -11.15 -36.49 19.77
CA LEU A 119 -11.98 -36.79 18.61
C LEU A 119 -11.15 -36.53 17.36
N LYS A 120 -10.98 -37.56 16.54
CA LYS A 120 -10.35 -37.47 15.24
C LYS A 120 -11.38 -37.68 14.14
N ASP A 121 -11.54 -36.71 13.27
CA ASP A 121 -12.47 -36.80 12.14
C ASP A 121 -11.88 -37.55 10.92
N LYS A 122 -12.70 -37.68 9.88
CA LYS A 122 -12.35 -38.33 8.60
C LYS A 122 -11.25 -37.55 7.85
N GLU A 123 -11.21 -36.23 8.02
CA GLU A 123 -10.29 -35.30 7.36
C GLU A 123 -8.93 -35.17 8.08
N GLY A 124 -8.80 -35.75 9.27
CA GLY A 124 -7.57 -35.79 10.07
C GLY A 124 -7.44 -34.68 11.12
N ASN A 125 -8.50 -33.91 11.38
CA ASN A 125 -8.58 -32.91 12.43
C ASN A 125 -8.71 -33.60 13.79
N LEU A 126 -7.94 -33.13 14.77
CA LEU A 126 -7.87 -33.67 16.13
C LEU A 126 -8.40 -32.65 17.12
N LEU A 127 -9.59 -32.89 17.67
CA LEU A 127 -10.19 -32.14 18.76
C LEU A 127 -9.84 -32.78 20.11
N ARG A 128 -9.38 -31.97 21.06
CA ARG A 128 -9.11 -32.36 22.44
C ARG A 128 -9.97 -31.57 23.43
N THR A 129 -10.51 -32.26 24.42
CA THR A 129 -11.33 -31.69 25.51
C THR A 129 -11.29 -32.62 26.72
N THR A 130 -11.87 -32.20 27.85
CA THR A 130 -12.09 -33.04 29.05
C THR A 130 -13.42 -33.79 29.00
N ASN A 131 -14.47 -33.15 28.45
CA ASN A 131 -15.81 -33.69 28.45
C ASN A 131 -16.45 -33.56 27.07
N LEU A 132 -16.93 -34.69 26.52
CA LEU A 132 -17.63 -34.74 25.25
C LEU A 132 -18.83 -35.67 25.33
N ASP A 133 -19.97 -35.19 24.84
CA ASP A 133 -21.21 -35.96 24.68
C ASP A 133 -21.41 -36.26 23.20
N TYR A 134 -21.45 -37.55 22.83
CA TYR A 134 -21.57 -38.00 21.45
C TYR A 134 -22.83 -38.81 21.25
N ASN A 135 -23.70 -38.37 20.33
CA ASN A 135 -24.87 -39.13 19.92
C ASN A 135 -24.49 -40.04 18.75
N THR A 136 -24.53 -41.36 18.95
CA THR A 136 -24.11 -42.37 17.94
C THR A 136 -25.12 -42.53 16.80
N LYS A 137 -26.38 -42.14 16.99
CA LYS A 137 -27.40 -42.17 15.93
C LYS A 137 -27.29 -40.95 15.01
N ASP A 138 -27.14 -39.77 15.60
CA ASP A 138 -27.05 -38.52 14.86
C ASP A 138 -25.62 -38.23 14.37
N SER A 139 -24.62 -38.87 14.99
CA SER A 139 -23.18 -38.67 14.77
C SER A 139 -22.72 -37.24 15.10
N VAL A 140 -23.27 -36.70 16.19
CA VAL A 140 -23.01 -35.34 16.67
C VAL A 140 -22.30 -35.39 18.03
N GLY A 141 -21.13 -34.76 18.11
CA GLY A 141 -20.37 -34.56 19.35
C GLY A 141 -20.52 -33.14 19.88
N VAL A 142 -20.67 -32.98 21.20
CA VAL A 142 -20.80 -31.67 21.86
C VAL A 142 -19.86 -31.61 23.06
N PHE A 143 -19.09 -30.53 23.16
CA PHE A 143 -18.27 -30.22 24.34
C PHE A 143 -18.67 -28.87 24.94
N ARG A 144 -18.58 -28.75 26.26
CA ARG A 144 -19.00 -27.54 27.02
C ARG A 144 -17.99 -27.05 28.07
N THR A 145 -16.84 -27.68 28.15
CA THR A 145 -15.81 -27.43 29.17
C THR A 145 -14.50 -26.92 28.56
N GLY A 146 -14.60 -26.26 27.40
CA GLY A 146 -13.43 -25.88 26.62
C GLY A 146 -12.94 -26.99 25.70
N GLY A 147 -12.39 -26.62 24.56
CA GLY A 147 -11.79 -27.57 23.64
C GLY A 147 -10.86 -26.88 22.65
N SER A 148 -9.84 -27.60 22.22
CA SER A 148 -8.86 -27.15 21.22
C SER A 148 -8.78 -28.18 20.10
N MET A 149 -8.98 -27.72 18.86
CA MET A 149 -8.87 -28.52 17.65
C MET A 149 -7.61 -28.13 16.90
N ARG A 150 -6.86 -29.14 16.46
CA ARG A 150 -5.73 -29.01 15.57
C ARG A 150 -6.02 -29.69 14.24
N ASP A 151 -5.82 -28.97 13.14
CA ASP A 151 -5.94 -29.56 11.80
C ASP A 151 -4.66 -30.30 11.37
N LYS A 152 -4.73 -30.99 10.23
CA LYS A 152 -3.61 -31.71 9.62
C LYS A 152 -2.40 -30.82 9.27
N ASP A 153 -2.63 -29.53 9.05
CA ASP A 153 -1.62 -28.55 8.61
C ASP A 153 -1.00 -27.80 9.80
N GLY A 154 -1.50 -28.03 11.02
CA GLY A 154 -1.01 -27.42 12.26
C GLY A 154 -1.74 -26.15 12.68
N ASN A 155 -2.85 -25.79 12.04
CA ASN A 155 -3.71 -24.69 12.48
C ASN A 155 -4.50 -25.09 13.72
N ILE A 156 -4.83 -24.11 14.55
CA ILE A 156 -5.50 -24.30 15.84
C ILE A 156 -6.80 -23.52 15.84
N ILE A 157 -7.87 -24.12 16.37
CA ILE A 157 -9.11 -23.44 16.73
C ILE A 157 -9.51 -23.91 18.13
N GLU A 158 -9.69 -22.99 19.07
CA GLU A 158 -10.19 -23.30 20.41
C GLU A 158 -11.39 -22.44 20.79
N SER A 159 -12.21 -22.93 21.73
CA SER A 159 -13.36 -22.19 22.25
C SER A 159 -13.86 -22.76 23.57
N ASN A 160 -14.77 -22.05 24.23
CA ASN A 160 -15.43 -22.53 25.45
C ASN A 160 -16.38 -23.70 25.19
N ASN A 161 -17.11 -23.68 24.07
CA ASN A 161 -18.08 -24.72 23.73
C ASN A 161 -18.03 -25.00 22.23
N GLY A 162 -18.36 -26.23 21.85
CA GLY A 162 -18.52 -26.52 20.44
C GLY A 162 -19.24 -27.82 20.15
N GLU A 163 -19.51 -27.98 18.86
CA GLU A 163 -20.26 -29.09 18.29
C GLU A 163 -19.53 -29.58 17.04
N TYR A 164 -19.46 -30.89 16.86
CA TYR A 164 -18.99 -31.51 15.64
C TYR A 164 -20.09 -32.39 15.07
N ASP A 165 -20.53 -32.10 13.84
CA ASP A 165 -21.46 -32.93 13.09
C ASP A 165 -20.68 -33.70 12.02
N ALA A 166 -20.55 -35.02 12.20
CA ALA A 166 -19.77 -35.87 11.31
C ALA A 166 -20.40 -36.08 9.93
N LYS A 167 -21.73 -35.92 9.81
CA LYS A 167 -22.47 -36.07 8.55
C LYS A 167 -22.37 -34.79 7.73
N ALA A 168 -22.51 -33.64 8.39
CA ALA A 168 -22.35 -32.32 7.78
C ALA A 168 -20.89 -31.86 7.65
N LYS A 169 -19.94 -32.54 8.31
CA LYS A 169 -18.51 -32.25 8.30
C LYS A 169 -18.18 -30.83 8.75
N ILE A 170 -18.85 -30.39 9.81
CA ILE A 170 -18.75 -29.03 10.33
C ILE A 170 -18.43 -29.06 11.82
N PHE A 171 -17.43 -28.27 12.20
CA PHE A 171 -17.14 -27.93 13.60
C PHE A 171 -17.68 -26.54 13.89
N LYS A 172 -18.57 -26.43 14.87
CA LYS A 172 -19.14 -25.16 15.34
C LYS A 172 -18.51 -24.81 16.67
N PHE A 173 -17.75 -23.74 16.73
CA PHE A 173 -17.09 -23.23 17.93
C PHE A 173 -17.83 -21.98 18.42
N ARG A 174 -18.09 -21.90 19.74
CA ARG A 174 -18.93 -20.87 20.34
C ARG A 174 -18.37 -20.39 21.68
N GLY A 175 -18.40 -19.07 21.86
CA GLY A 175 -17.99 -18.42 23.10
C GLY A 175 -16.48 -18.33 23.23
N ASN A 176 -15.94 -17.11 23.03
CA ASN A 176 -14.52 -16.79 23.02
C ASN A 176 -13.71 -17.78 22.16
N VAL A 177 -13.82 -17.62 20.84
CA VAL A 177 -13.15 -18.49 19.88
C VAL A 177 -11.82 -17.85 19.48
N ASN A 178 -10.72 -18.59 19.62
CA ASN A 178 -9.40 -18.20 19.16
C ASN A 178 -8.95 -19.15 18.07
N MET A 179 -8.45 -18.61 16.96
CA MET A 179 -7.93 -19.37 15.84
C MET A 179 -6.51 -18.89 15.50
N PHE A 180 -5.61 -19.83 15.24
CA PHE A 180 -4.35 -19.57 14.58
C PHE A 180 -4.35 -20.31 13.24
N THR A 181 -4.26 -19.56 12.14
CA THR A 181 -4.21 -20.14 10.80
C THR A 181 -3.21 -19.40 9.91
N ASP A 182 -2.27 -20.16 9.34
CA ASP A 182 -1.30 -19.64 8.36
C ASP A 182 -0.61 -18.32 8.79
N SER A 183 -0.11 -18.23 10.03
CA SER A 183 0.51 -17.01 10.61
C SER A 183 -0.46 -15.85 10.92
N VAL A 184 -1.77 -16.09 10.95
CA VAL A 184 -2.79 -15.12 11.36
C VAL A 184 -3.46 -15.62 12.63
N PHE A 185 -3.50 -14.76 13.64
CA PHE A 185 -4.28 -14.98 14.86
C PHE A 185 -5.63 -14.32 14.73
N VAL A 186 -6.72 -15.01 15.03
CA VAL A 186 -8.09 -14.48 14.96
C VAL A 186 -8.79 -14.73 16.28
N ARG A 187 -9.44 -13.71 16.82
CA ARG A 187 -10.35 -13.79 17.96
C ARG A 187 -11.75 -13.44 17.51
N THR A 188 -12.73 -14.27 17.86
CA THR A 188 -14.12 -14.09 17.44
C THR A 188 -15.11 -14.63 18.49
N THR A 189 -16.40 -14.35 18.31
CA THR A 189 -17.47 -14.86 19.20
C THR A 189 -17.91 -16.27 18.80
N TRP A 190 -17.97 -16.53 17.50
CA TRP A 190 -18.33 -17.82 16.94
C TRP A 190 -17.53 -18.08 15.66
N LEU A 191 -17.30 -19.36 15.38
CA LEU A 191 -16.64 -19.83 14.17
C LEU A 191 -17.25 -21.17 13.73
N ASP A 192 -17.57 -21.28 12.45
CA ASP A 192 -18.01 -22.51 11.81
C ASP A 192 -16.94 -22.95 10.81
N TYR A 193 -16.37 -24.13 11.03
CA TYR A 193 -15.31 -24.69 10.20
C TYR A 193 -15.82 -25.89 9.42
N LEU A 194 -15.87 -25.75 8.09
CA LEU A 194 -16.22 -26.80 7.15
C LEU A 194 -14.94 -27.57 6.79
N SER A 195 -14.81 -28.79 7.32
CA SER A 195 -13.56 -29.56 7.23
C SER A 195 -13.30 -30.16 5.85
N ASP A 196 -14.35 -30.36 5.04
CA ASP A 196 -14.27 -30.95 3.70
C ASP A 196 -13.69 -30.01 2.64
N ILE A 197 -13.97 -28.71 2.79
CA ILE A 197 -13.55 -27.65 1.88
C ILE A 197 -12.52 -26.70 2.50
N ASP A 198 -12.05 -26.98 3.71
CA ASP A 198 -11.02 -26.20 4.40
C ASP A 198 -11.43 -24.70 4.55
N LYS A 199 -12.70 -24.43 4.88
CA LYS A 199 -13.28 -23.07 4.98
C LYS A 199 -13.73 -22.75 6.41
N ALA A 200 -13.34 -21.58 6.91
CA ALA A 200 -13.79 -21.07 8.20
C ALA A 200 -14.67 -19.82 8.03
N GLU A 201 -15.86 -19.81 8.62
CA GLU A 201 -16.75 -18.64 8.70
C GLU A 201 -16.81 -18.17 10.15
N PHE A 202 -16.67 -16.88 10.40
CA PHE A 202 -16.59 -16.34 11.75
C PHE A 202 -17.27 -14.99 11.87
N GLY A 203 -17.78 -14.67 13.07
CA GLY A 203 -18.42 -13.39 13.29
C GLY A 203 -18.74 -13.04 14.74
N GLY A 204 -19.44 -11.92 14.89
CA GLY A 204 -19.65 -11.25 16.17
C GLY A 204 -18.65 -10.10 16.31
N ALA A 205 -17.66 -10.25 17.18
CA ALA A 205 -16.55 -9.31 17.33
C ALA A 205 -15.26 -9.96 16.82
N VAL A 206 -14.88 -9.66 15.58
CA VAL A 206 -13.73 -10.26 14.90
C VAL A 206 -12.54 -9.34 15.03
N TYR A 207 -11.44 -9.88 15.55
CA TYR A 207 -10.15 -9.24 15.57
C TYR A 207 -9.12 -10.20 14.98
N ALA A 208 -8.33 -9.74 14.02
CA ALA A 208 -7.29 -10.52 13.38
C ALA A 208 -5.94 -9.81 13.52
N TRP A 209 -4.89 -10.56 13.83
CA TRP A 209 -3.54 -10.06 13.96
C TRP A 209 -2.60 -10.82 13.04
N LYS A 210 -1.71 -10.06 12.42
CA LYS A 210 -0.57 -10.58 11.67
C LYS A 210 0.63 -9.68 11.95
N ASP A 211 1.64 -10.26 12.58
CA ASP A 211 2.83 -9.53 13.04
C ASP A 211 2.40 -8.37 13.98
N LYS A 212 2.68 -7.11 13.66
CA LYS A 212 2.20 -5.94 14.43
C LYS A 212 0.83 -5.41 13.98
N ASN A 213 0.31 -5.89 12.85
CA ASN A 213 -0.88 -5.32 12.24
C ASN A 213 -2.15 -5.96 12.81
N MET A 214 -3.20 -5.16 12.94
CA MET A 214 -4.48 -5.57 13.47
C MET A 214 -5.60 -5.23 12.49
N LEU A 215 -6.62 -6.07 12.44
CA LEU A 215 -7.85 -5.84 11.70
C LEU A 215 -9.04 -6.12 12.62
N ALA A 216 -9.99 -5.19 12.67
CA ALA A 216 -11.27 -5.36 13.34
C ALA A 216 -12.40 -5.43 12.30
N SER A 217 -13.40 -6.28 12.55
CA SER A 217 -14.64 -6.37 11.74
C SER A 217 -15.75 -7.07 12.51
N ARG A 218 -16.97 -7.11 11.95
CA ARG A 218 -18.07 -7.88 12.56
C ARG A 218 -18.12 -9.32 12.08
N ASN A 219 -17.84 -9.54 10.80
CA ASN A 219 -18.04 -10.81 10.13
C ASN A 219 -16.91 -11.06 9.13
N GLY A 220 -16.58 -12.33 8.90
CA GLY A 220 -15.65 -12.70 7.86
C GLY A 220 -15.60 -14.20 7.59
N TRP A 221 -14.81 -14.56 6.60
CA TRP A 221 -14.50 -15.95 6.31
C TRP A 221 -13.10 -16.08 5.72
N TYR A 222 -12.54 -17.28 5.85
CA TYR A 222 -11.29 -17.68 5.24
C TYR A 222 -11.46 -18.93 4.40
N ASP A 223 -11.16 -18.81 3.11
CA ASP A 223 -11.08 -19.92 2.16
C ASP A 223 -9.61 -20.28 1.98
N ARG A 224 -9.15 -21.30 2.71
CA ARG A 224 -7.73 -21.70 2.74
C ARG A 224 -7.25 -22.24 1.38
N PRO A 225 -8.00 -23.10 0.65
CA PRO A 225 -7.57 -23.55 -0.68
C PRO A 225 -7.32 -22.42 -1.69
N ASN A 226 -8.05 -21.30 -1.55
CA ASN A 226 -7.89 -20.13 -2.40
C ASN A 226 -7.03 -19.02 -1.77
N ASP A 227 -6.56 -19.17 -0.54
CA ASP A 227 -5.76 -18.20 0.19
C ASP A 227 -6.46 -16.82 0.29
N LEU A 228 -7.79 -16.83 0.43
CA LEU A 228 -8.65 -15.66 0.34
C LEU A 228 -9.39 -15.43 1.65
N PHE A 229 -9.13 -14.27 2.26
CA PHE A 229 -9.89 -13.74 3.38
C PHE A 229 -10.95 -12.77 2.86
N PHE A 230 -12.08 -12.75 3.56
CA PHE A 230 -13.10 -11.72 3.43
C PHE A 230 -13.52 -11.22 4.80
N PHE A 231 -13.65 -9.91 4.93
CA PHE A 231 -14.16 -9.24 6.11
C PHE A 231 -15.24 -8.26 5.70
N SER A 232 -16.25 -8.08 6.56
CA SER A 232 -17.40 -7.22 6.29
C SER A 232 -17.97 -6.60 7.56
N ASP A 233 -18.75 -5.54 7.36
CA ASP A 233 -19.41 -4.71 8.37
C ASP A 233 -18.40 -4.00 9.29
N ASN A 234 -18.10 -2.73 8.96
CA ASN A 234 -17.16 -1.87 9.67
C ASN A 234 -15.75 -2.49 9.77
N VAL A 235 -15.17 -2.81 8.61
CA VAL A 235 -13.79 -3.27 8.55
C VAL A 235 -12.87 -2.11 8.86
N HIS A 236 -11.96 -2.33 9.79
CA HIS A 236 -10.96 -1.38 10.20
C HIS A 236 -9.61 -2.06 10.30
N LEU A 237 -8.59 -1.43 9.74
CA LEU A 237 -7.22 -1.93 9.64
C LEU A 237 -6.30 -0.96 10.37
N LEU A 238 -5.40 -1.51 11.17
CA LEU A 238 -4.40 -0.77 11.91
C LEU A 238 -3.02 -1.35 11.63
N THR A 239 -2.10 -0.49 11.24
CA THR A 239 -0.67 -0.80 11.06
C THR A 239 0.17 0.16 11.88
N GLU A 240 1.50 0.06 11.80
CA GLU A 240 2.41 0.95 12.53
C GLU A 240 2.14 2.43 12.21
N ASN A 241 2.01 2.79 10.93
CA ASN A 241 1.92 4.20 10.49
C ASN A 241 0.59 4.55 9.79
N HIS A 242 -0.27 3.56 9.56
CA HIS A 242 -1.49 3.74 8.76
C HIS A 242 -2.72 3.14 9.41
N GLU A 243 -3.86 3.75 9.11
CA GLU A 243 -5.18 3.33 9.52
C GLU A 243 -6.12 3.25 8.31
N GLY A 244 -6.97 2.25 8.24
CA GLY A 244 -7.85 2.01 7.08
C GLY A 244 -9.25 1.60 7.47
N TRP A 245 -10.27 2.07 6.75
CA TRP A 245 -11.67 1.75 6.97
C TRP A 245 -12.33 1.34 5.66
N CYS A 246 -13.26 0.38 5.71
CA CYS A 246 -14.18 0.09 4.61
C CYS A 246 -15.39 -0.73 5.09
N ASP A 247 -16.40 -0.87 4.23
CA ASP A 247 -17.57 -1.71 4.52
C ASP A 247 -17.25 -3.20 4.27
N SER A 248 -16.36 -3.50 3.31
CA SER A 248 -15.94 -4.86 2.97
C SER A 248 -14.51 -4.91 2.43
N LEU A 249 -13.76 -5.93 2.82
CA LEU A 249 -12.39 -6.19 2.40
C LEU A 249 -12.25 -7.61 1.89
N TYR A 250 -11.72 -7.76 0.68
CA TYR A 250 -11.18 -9.02 0.18
C TYR A 250 -9.67 -8.97 0.24
N PHE A 251 -9.06 -10.03 0.73
CA PHE A 251 -7.61 -10.10 0.86
C PHE A 251 -7.06 -11.44 0.39
N SER A 252 -6.28 -11.41 -0.69
CA SER A 252 -5.64 -12.57 -1.28
C SER A 252 -4.19 -12.66 -0.80
N ARG A 253 -3.87 -13.71 -0.04
CA ARG A 253 -2.50 -13.96 0.45
C ARG A 253 -1.56 -14.39 -0.66
N LEU A 254 -2.07 -15.11 -1.66
CA LEU A 254 -1.25 -15.67 -2.74
C LEU A 254 -0.56 -14.58 -3.56
N THR A 255 -1.29 -13.50 -3.81
CA THR A 255 -0.87 -12.34 -4.62
C THR A 255 -0.53 -11.12 -3.77
N SER A 256 -0.70 -11.21 -2.44
CA SER A 256 -0.54 -10.07 -1.53
C SER A 256 -1.34 -8.85 -2.00
N SER A 257 -2.60 -9.07 -2.40
CA SER A 257 -3.48 -8.04 -2.95
C SER A 257 -4.75 -7.89 -2.13
N GLY A 258 -5.21 -6.65 -1.99
CA GLY A 258 -6.41 -6.28 -1.24
C GLY A 258 -7.40 -5.51 -2.11
N GLU A 259 -8.69 -5.76 -1.91
CA GLU A 259 -9.77 -4.98 -2.51
C GLU A 259 -10.70 -4.49 -1.41
N MET A 260 -10.81 -3.17 -1.28
CA MET A 260 -11.68 -2.49 -0.30
C MET A 260 -12.89 -1.90 -1.02
N TYR A 261 -14.06 -2.08 -0.42
CA TYR A 261 -15.33 -1.64 -0.97
C TYR A 261 -16.15 -0.89 0.08
N GLY A 262 -16.78 0.20 -0.35
CA GLY A 262 -17.72 0.98 0.45
C GLY A 262 -17.03 1.86 1.49
N ASN A 263 -17.28 3.16 1.41
CA ASN A 263 -16.79 4.18 2.35
C ASN A 263 -15.30 4.01 2.73
N VAL A 264 -14.46 3.72 1.74
CA VAL A 264 -13.04 3.48 1.94
C VAL A 264 -12.37 4.76 2.40
N GLN A 265 -11.60 4.66 3.48
CA GLN A 265 -10.68 5.69 3.93
C GLN A 265 -9.37 5.01 4.30
N VAL A 266 -8.25 5.62 3.95
CA VAL A 266 -6.92 5.22 4.38
C VAL A 266 -6.22 6.49 4.83
N THR A 267 -5.66 6.47 6.03
CA THR A 267 -5.00 7.62 6.62
C THR A 267 -3.56 7.25 6.95
N ASP A 268 -2.64 8.10 6.51
CA ASP A 268 -1.25 8.17 6.95
C ASP A 268 -1.16 9.25 8.02
N GLU A 269 -0.87 8.81 9.25
CA GLU A 269 -0.81 9.70 10.41
C GLU A 269 0.48 10.52 10.43
N GLU A 270 1.59 9.99 9.91
CA GLU A 270 2.89 10.68 9.92
C GLU A 270 2.90 11.87 8.97
N ASN A 271 2.26 11.70 7.80
CA ASN A 271 2.22 12.72 6.76
C ASN A 271 0.93 13.56 6.77
N ALA A 272 -0.01 13.28 7.68
CA ALA A 272 -1.33 13.92 7.75
C ALA A 272 -2.10 13.89 6.41
N VAL A 273 -2.10 12.71 5.78
CA VAL A 273 -2.77 12.47 4.49
C VAL A 273 -3.87 11.44 4.64
N SER A 274 -5.03 11.70 4.03
CA SER A 274 -6.13 10.74 3.95
C SER A 274 -6.62 10.55 2.53
N ALA A 275 -6.68 9.29 2.09
CA ALA A 275 -7.23 8.88 0.80
C ALA A 275 -8.63 8.27 1.00
N VAL A 276 -9.62 8.76 0.27
CA VAL A 276 -11.03 8.31 0.36
C VAL A 276 -11.58 7.87 -0.99
N SER A 277 -12.40 6.82 -1.02
CA SER A 277 -13.08 6.33 -2.25
C SER A 277 -14.24 5.38 -1.94
N ASP A 278 -15.02 4.95 -2.93
CA ASP A 278 -15.93 3.79 -2.75
C ASP A 278 -15.29 2.45 -3.14
N LYS A 279 -14.14 2.48 -3.82
CA LYS A 279 -13.37 1.29 -4.18
C LYS A 279 -11.88 1.59 -4.25
N LEU A 280 -11.08 0.79 -3.54
CA LEU A 280 -9.63 0.82 -3.56
C LEU A 280 -9.10 -0.59 -3.83
N GLU A 281 -8.19 -0.70 -4.80
CA GLU A 281 -7.46 -1.92 -5.12
C GLU A 281 -5.98 -1.72 -4.80
N PHE A 282 -5.39 -2.69 -4.10
CA PHE A 282 -3.98 -2.69 -3.72
C PHE A 282 -3.31 -3.98 -4.19
N THR A 283 -2.11 -3.86 -4.75
CA THR A 283 -1.23 -4.99 -5.09
C THR A 283 0.18 -4.67 -4.63
N ASN A 284 0.91 -5.65 -4.07
CA ASN A 284 2.23 -5.42 -3.47
C ASN A 284 3.40 -5.50 -4.47
N SER A 285 3.31 -6.28 -5.54
CA SER A 285 4.44 -6.47 -6.46
C SER A 285 3.95 -6.56 -7.92
N PRO A 286 4.15 -5.51 -8.75
CA PRO A 286 4.62 -4.18 -8.35
C PRO A 286 3.62 -3.48 -7.45
N ARG A 287 4.12 -2.58 -6.59
CA ARG A 287 3.27 -1.87 -5.64
C ARG A 287 2.36 -0.92 -6.39
N THR A 288 1.06 -1.15 -6.31
CA THR A 288 0.04 -0.39 -7.05
C THR A 288 -1.17 -0.17 -6.17
N VAL A 289 -1.63 1.08 -6.09
CA VAL A 289 -2.90 1.49 -5.49
C VAL A 289 -3.75 2.11 -6.59
N THR A 290 -4.96 1.60 -6.78
CA THR A 290 -5.94 2.16 -7.72
C THR A 290 -7.21 2.50 -6.97
N MET A 291 -7.58 3.78 -6.98
CA MET A 291 -8.80 4.28 -6.35
C MET A 291 -9.79 4.69 -7.43
N THR A 292 -11.03 4.24 -7.30
CA THR A 292 -12.12 4.53 -8.25
C THR A 292 -13.40 4.84 -7.49
N ARG A 293 -14.42 5.33 -8.22
CA ARG A 293 -15.74 5.69 -7.68
C ARG A 293 -15.63 6.79 -6.62
N ARG A 294 -15.49 8.03 -7.10
CA ARG A 294 -15.27 9.24 -6.29
C ARG A 294 -14.00 9.17 -5.41
N PRO A 295 -12.83 8.90 -6.01
CA PRO A 295 -11.58 8.95 -5.27
C PRO A 295 -11.17 10.40 -5.00
N ALA A 296 -10.72 10.65 -3.77
CA ALA A 296 -10.08 11.90 -3.39
C ALA A 296 -8.96 11.66 -2.39
N VAL A 297 -8.00 12.57 -2.37
CA VAL A 297 -6.92 12.67 -1.40
C VAL A 297 -7.09 14.00 -0.68
N VAL A 298 -6.93 13.97 0.63
CA VAL A 298 -7.04 15.11 1.53
C VAL A 298 -5.73 15.19 2.29
N MET A 299 -5.10 16.35 2.29
CA MET A 299 -3.81 16.58 2.94
C MET A 299 -3.90 17.83 3.80
N GLU A 300 -3.45 17.73 5.05
CA GLU A 300 -3.27 18.89 5.90
C GLU A 300 -1.91 19.54 5.57
N VAL A 301 -1.94 20.84 5.30
CA VAL A 301 -0.76 21.64 4.96
C VAL A 301 -0.60 22.69 6.04
N ASN A 302 0.55 22.65 6.72
CA ASN A 302 0.89 23.63 7.76
C ASN A 302 1.73 24.75 7.14
N GLU A 303 1.13 25.93 6.95
CA GLU A 303 1.78 27.13 6.43
C GLU A 303 1.75 28.22 7.50
N GLU A 304 2.93 28.65 7.95
CA GLU A 304 3.12 29.77 8.88
C GLU A 304 2.28 29.69 10.18
N GLY A 305 2.00 28.48 10.66
CA GLY A 305 1.20 28.25 11.87
C GLY A 305 -0.31 28.26 11.64
N THR A 306 -0.76 28.39 10.39
CA THR A 306 -2.14 28.12 9.97
C THR A 306 -2.22 26.74 9.31
N VAL A 307 -3.18 25.92 9.76
CA VAL A 307 -3.46 24.63 9.13
C VAL A 307 -4.48 24.87 8.02
N ASP A 308 -4.09 24.63 6.77
CA ASP A 308 -5.00 24.59 5.62
C ASP A 308 -5.13 23.14 5.12
N THR A 309 -6.12 22.88 4.27
CA THR A 309 -6.39 21.54 3.76
C THR A 309 -6.49 21.53 2.24
N LEU A 310 -5.62 20.75 1.61
CA LEU A 310 -5.66 20.48 0.18
C LEU A 310 -6.55 19.26 -0.10
N TYR A 311 -7.52 19.44 -0.99
CA TYR A 311 -8.37 18.38 -1.53
C TYR A 311 -8.01 18.15 -2.98
N PHE A 312 -7.79 16.90 -3.37
CA PHE A 312 -7.45 16.50 -4.73
C PHE A 312 -8.31 15.32 -5.17
N GLY A 313 -8.93 15.38 -6.34
CA GLY A 313 -9.84 14.33 -6.82
C GLY A 313 -9.81 14.15 -8.34
N ALA A 314 -10.25 12.98 -8.79
CA ALA A 314 -10.35 12.62 -10.21
C ALA A 314 -11.41 11.51 -10.40
N ASP A 315 -11.66 11.05 -11.63
CA ASP A 315 -12.47 9.83 -11.82
C ASP A 315 -11.70 8.57 -11.35
N THR A 316 -10.38 8.57 -11.51
CA THR A 316 -9.50 7.45 -11.16
C THR A 316 -8.14 8.00 -10.73
N LEU A 317 -7.69 7.58 -9.55
CA LEU A 317 -6.33 7.85 -9.06
C LEU A 317 -5.56 6.54 -9.06
N ILE A 318 -4.39 6.55 -9.69
CA ILE A 318 -3.49 5.41 -9.76
C ILE A 318 -2.15 5.88 -9.21
N TYR A 319 -1.62 5.10 -8.28
CA TYR A 319 -0.28 5.27 -7.76
C TYR A 319 0.45 3.95 -7.86
N TYR A 320 1.69 3.97 -8.32
CA TYR A 320 2.49 2.76 -8.37
C TYR A 320 3.96 3.07 -8.24
N SER A 321 4.70 2.12 -7.68
CA SER A 321 6.16 2.17 -7.63
C SER A 321 6.78 0.92 -8.26
N LEU A 322 7.90 1.16 -8.93
CA LEU A 322 8.70 0.16 -9.62
C LEU A 322 10.14 0.24 -9.13
N ARG A 323 10.88 -0.86 -9.17
CA ARG A 323 12.34 -0.79 -9.04
C ARG A 323 12.90 -0.21 -10.34
N MET A 324 13.98 0.54 -10.25
CA MET A 324 14.60 1.19 -11.41
C MET A 324 14.96 0.18 -12.50
N CYS A 325 15.39 -1.03 -12.14
CA CYS A 325 15.62 -2.13 -13.08
C CYS A 325 14.36 -2.68 -13.78
N ASP A 326 13.17 -2.49 -13.20
CA ASP A 326 11.88 -2.89 -13.77
C ASP A 326 11.25 -1.75 -14.62
N VAL A 327 11.83 -0.54 -14.60
CA VAL A 327 11.38 0.58 -15.43
C VAL A 327 11.85 0.39 -16.87
N ASP A 328 10.94 0.59 -17.82
CA ASP A 328 11.26 0.56 -19.25
C ASP A 328 12.38 1.58 -19.58
N SER A 329 13.47 1.12 -20.20
CA SER A 329 14.61 1.96 -20.57
C SER A 329 14.20 3.13 -21.47
N MET A 330 13.18 2.96 -22.32
CA MET A 330 12.65 4.06 -23.13
C MET A 330 12.01 5.14 -22.26
N ALA A 331 11.33 4.77 -21.16
CA ALA A 331 10.74 5.73 -20.24
C ALA A 331 11.80 6.58 -19.52
N VAL A 332 12.93 5.97 -19.16
CA VAL A 332 14.09 6.66 -18.56
C VAL A 332 14.68 7.67 -19.53
N VAL A 333 14.99 7.27 -20.76
CA VAL A 333 15.55 8.17 -21.80
C VAL A 333 14.59 9.33 -22.10
N LEU A 334 13.28 9.08 -22.11
CA LEU A 334 12.29 10.14 -22.32
C LEU A 334 12.22 11.09 -21.12
N ALA A 335 12.37 10.60 -19.89
CA ALA A 335 12.41 11.42 -18.68
C ALA A 335 13.65 12.33 -18.65
N GLU A 336 14.83 11.79 -18.96
CA GLU A 336 16.07 12.56 -19.07
C GLU A 336 15.93 13.69 -20.09
N LYS A 337 15.42 13.36 -21.30
CA LYS A 337 15.15 14.39 -22.32
C LYS A 337 14.20 15.46 -21.81
N ARG A 338 13.10 15.10 -21.14
CA ARG A 338 12.16 16.08 -20.57
C ARG A 338 12.83 16.98 -19.55
N LYS A 339 13.67 16.43 -18.69
CA LYS A 339 14.44 17.19 -17.70
C LYS A 339 15.41 18.16 -18.37
N GLU A 340 16.13 17.73 -19.41
CA GLU A 340 16.98 18.61 -20.23
C GLU A 340 16.18 19.74 -20.86
N TYR A 341 15.04 19.45 -21.50
CA TYR A 341 14.17 20.47 -22.08
C TYR A 341 13.69 21.48 -21.04
N MET A 342 13.31 21.01 -19.85
CA MET A 342 12.83 21.89 -18.77
C MET A 342 13.95 22.73 -18.14
N ALA A 343 15.21 22.28 -18.20
CA ALA A 343 16.37 23.01 -17.71
C ALA A 343 16.81 24.16 -18.62
N VAL A 344 16.37 24.19 -19.89
CA VAL A 344 16.71 25.28 -20.81
C VAL A 344 16.09 26.60 -20.34
N ASP A 345 16.93 27.61 -20.13
CA ASP A 345 16.53 29.00 -19.85
C ASP A 345 16.88 29.89 -21.06
N ALA A 346 15.89 30.13 -21.92
CA ALA A 346 16.07 30.88 -23.16
C ALA A 346 16.50 32.34 -22.90
N ILE A 347 16.00 32.98 -21.85
CA ILE A 347 16.30 34.38 -21.55
C ILE A 347 17.69 34.50 -20.92
N GLN A 348 18.08 33.56 -20.05
CA GLN A 348 19.44 33.55 -19.51
C GLN A 348 20.48 33.31 -20.62
N ASN A 349 20.22 32.36 -21.53
CA ASN A 349 21.04 32.14 -22.73
C ASN A 349 21.17 33.41 -23.59
N LEU A 350 20.09 34.17 -23.75
CA LEU A 350 20.10 35.44 -24.49
C LEU A 350 20.89 36.53 -23.74
N ARG A 351 20.74 36.63 -22.41
CA ARG A 351 21.51 37.55 -21.57
C ARG A 351 23.01 37.25 -21.63
N ASP A 352 23.39 35.98 -21.56
CA ASP A 352 24.79 35.56 -21.58
C ASP A 352 25.42 35.78 -22.95
N LYS A 353 24.66 35.52 -24.04
CA LYS A 353 25.08 35.87 -25.40
C LYS A 353 25.31 37.38 -25.55
N ASN A 354 24.38 38.21 -25.10
CA ASN A 354 24.50 39.66 -25.19
C ASN A 354 25.70 40.20 -24.37
N LYS A 355 25.93 39.68 -23.17
CA LYS A 355 27.11 40.02 -22.34
C LYS A 355 28.41 39.66 -23.04
N LYS A 356 28.48 38.48 -23.67
CA LYS A 356 29.66 38.02 -24.40
C LYS A 356 29.95 38.93 -25.60
N GLU A 357 28.94 39.26 -26.40
CA GLU A 357 29.07 40.19 -27.54
C GLU A 357 29.49 41.60 -27.07
N GLU A 358 28.99 42.07 -25.93
CA GLU A 358 29.40 43.37 -25.37
C GLU A 358 30.86 43.36 -24.87
N GLN A 359 31.29 42.27 -24.22
CA GLN A 359 32.69 42.09 -23.81
C GLN A 359 33.63 42.00 -25.02
N GLU A 360 33.25 41.29 -26.08
CA GLU A 360 34.00 41.21 -27.32
C GLU A 360 34.09 42.59 -28.02
N ARG A 361 33.01 43.38 -28.03
CA ARG A 361 33.02 44.78 -28.52
C ARG A 361 33.94 45.68 -27.68
N LYS A 362 33.92 45.54 -26.35
CA LYS A 362 34.80 46.30 -25.44
C LYS A 362 36.28 45.90 -25.62
N ALA A 363 36.56 44.61 -25.80
CA ALA A 363 37.91 44.10 -26.08
C ALA A 363 38.43 44.54 -27.47
N ALA A 364 37.58 44.53 -28.50
CA ALA A 364 37.90 45.05 -29.83
C ALA A 364 38.18 46.56 -29.82
N GLY A 365 37.42 47.33 -29.04
CA GLY A 365 37.63 48.77 -28.83
C GLY A 365 38.92 49.10 -28.07
N GLN A 366 39.35 48.25 -27.14
CA GLN A 366 40.64 48.40 -26.44
C GLN A 366 41.84 48.03 -27.34
N ASN A 367 41.70 47.01 -28.21
CA ASN A 367 42.74 46.67 -29.18
C ASN A 367 42.96 47.75 -30.24
N GLN A 368 41.91 48.51 -30.63
CA GLN A 368 42.07 49.67 -31.52
C GLN A 368 42.72 50.88 -30.84
N ARG A 369 42.60 51.04 -29.51
CA ARG A 369 43.31 52.11 -28.77
C ARG A 369 44.79 51.81 -28.54
N ASN A 370 45.19 50.54 -28.54
CA ASN A 370 46.60 50.14 -28.40
C ASN A 370 47.39 50.04 -29.72
N ALA A 371 46.74 50.19 -30.89
CA ALA A 371 47.37 50.04 -32.21
C ALA A 371 47.65 51.37 -32.97
N GLY A 372 47.44 52.53 -32.35
CA GLY A 372 47.46 53.83 -33.05
C GLY A 372 48.44 54.86 -32.50
N GLY A 373 49.74 54.59 -32.54
CA GLY A 373 50.79 55.54 -32.15
C GLY A 373 51.88 55.72 -33.21
N LYS A 374 51.61 56.46 -34.30
CA LYS A 374 52.52 57.42 -34.99
C LYS A 374 52.02 57.81 -36.40
N GLY A 375 51.83 59.12 -36.60
CA GLY A 375 52.32 59.85 -37.77
C GLY A 375 51.33 60.32 -38.84
N GLY A 376 51.23 61.66 -39.01
CA GLY A 376 51.27 62.30 -40.35
C GLY A 376 49.99 62.96 -40.88
N ARG A 377 50.02 64.31 -40.97
CA ARG A 377 49.01 65.23 -41.56
C ARG A 377 48.88 65.13 -43.10
N GLY A 378 47.69 65.41 -43.63
CA GLY A 378 47.52 66.05 -44.95
C GLY A 378 46.15 65.89 -45.64
N GLY A 379 45.46 67.02 -45.91
CA GLY A 379 44.76 67.27 -47.20
C GLY A 379 43.32 66.79 -47.45
N GLN A 380 42.37 67.72 -47.24
CA GLN A 380 40.96 67.88 -47.70
C GLN A 380 40.30 67.05 -48.84
N ARG A 381 38.99 66.80 -48.57
CA ARG A 381 37.75 66.84 -49.40
C ARG A 381 37.27 65.59 -50.14
N GLY A 382 36.08 65.10 -49.74
CA GLY A 382 35.12 64.42 -50.62
C GLY A 382 34.16 63.43 -49.93
N MET A 383 32.90 63.84 -49.75
CA MET A 383 31.66 63.05 -49.51
C MET A 383 31.52 62.26 -48.19
N MET A 384 30.66 62.80 -47.31
CA MET A 384 29.88 62.03 -46.33
C MET A 384 28.75 61.25 -47.04
N PRO A 385 28.63 59.92 -46.86
CA PRO A 385 27.35 59.24 -46.78
C PRO A 385 26.77 59.38 -45.34
N PRO A 386 25.46 59.23 -45.15
CA PRO A 386 24.77 59.53 -43.90
C PRO A 386 25.17 58.56 -42.77
N PRO A 387 25.03 58.94 -41.48
CA PRO A 387 25.27 58.02 -40.38
C PRO A 387 24.24 56.87 -40.44
N PRO A 388 24.66 55.59 -40.32
CA PRO A 388 23.72 54.53 -40.02
C PRO A 388 23.22 54.72 -38.59
N LEU A 389 21.90 54.97 -38.52
CA LEU A 389 21.00 55.00 -37.37
C LEU A 389 21.63 54.52 -36.05
N ASP A 390 21.89 55.51 -35.22
CA ASP A 390 22.18 55.40 -33.81
C ASP A 390 20.99 54.71 -33.12
N SER A 391 21.00 53.37 -33.03
CA SER A 391 20.17 52.64 -32.06
C SER A 391 20.85 52.78 -30.71
N THR A 392 20.88 54.01 -30.21
CA THR A 392 21.00 54.26 -28.78
C THR A 392 19.92 53.43 -28.12
N LEU A 393 20.35 52.49 -27.29
CA LEU A 393 19.58 52.11 -26.10
C LEU A 393 19.42 53.38 -25.27
N SER A 394 18.49 54.23 -25.71
CA SER A 394 17.90 55.24 -24.86
C SER A 394 17.20 54.44 -23.78
N ALA A 395 17.80 54.43 -22.60
CA ALA A 395 17.06 54.28 -21.38
C ALA A 395 15.94 55.34 -21.46
N ILE A 396 14.75 54.87 -21.83
CA ILE A 396 13.53 55.62 -21.61
C ILE A 396 13.48 55.83 -20.08
N PRO A 397 13.30 57.07 -19.59
CA PRO A 397 13.31 57.34 -18.16
C PRO A 397 12.29 56.44 -17.43
N ASP A 398 12.65 55.99 -16.21
CA ASP A 398 11.90 55.06 -15.37
C ASP A 398 10.42 55.46 -15.16
N SER A 399 10.06 56.73 -15.40
CA SER A 399 8.71 57.26 -15.26
C SER A 399 7.74 56.96 -16.42
N ALA A 400 8.18 56.35 -17.52
CA ALA A 400 7.29 55.96 -18.63
C ALA A 400 6.82 54.49 -18.57
N PHE A 401 7.32 53.72 -17.61
CA PHE A 401 7.05 52.28 -17.45
C PHE A 401 6.35 51.91 -16.14
N ALA A 402 5.96 52.90 -15.32
CA ALA A 402 5.35 52.74 -13.99
C ALA A 402 3.88 52.24 -14.00
N ALA A 403 3.48 51.51 -15.03
CA ALA A 403 2.09 51.24 -15.33
C ALA A 403 1.88 49.76 -15.71
N LEU A 404 2.45 48.88 -14.90
CA LEU A 404 1.95 47.52 -14.76
C LEU A 404 1.36 47.39 -13.36
N PRO A 405 0.08 47.03 -13.22
CA PRO A 405 -0.47 46.76 -11.91
C PRO A 405 0.25 45.53 -11.32
N ASP A 406 0.97 45.74 -10.22
CA ASP A 406 1.76 44.73 -9.48
C ASP A 406 0.94 43.47 -9.18
N SER A 407 -0.39 43.62 -9.03
CA SER A 407 -1.37 42.56 -8.82
C SER A 407 -1.32 41.42 -9.85
N THR A 408 -0.86 41.66 -11.08
CA THR A 408 -0.94 40.68 -12.18
C THR A 408 0.22 39.69 -12.19
N LEU A 409 1.37 40.08 -11.65
CA LEU A 409 2.57 39.25 -11.56
C LEU A 409 2.75 38.65 -10.16
N SER A 410 2.29 39.34 -9.11
CA SER A 410 2.11 38.78 -7.77
C SER A 410 0.99 37.72 -7.71
N ALA A 411 0.12 37.68 -8.72
CA ALA A 411 -0.94 36.70 -8.88
C ALA A 411 -0.49 35.25 -9.03
N ILE A 412 0.74 35.03 -9.52
CA ILE A 412 1.29 33.70 -9.78
C ILE A 412 1.53 33.05 -8.40
N PRO A 413 0.91 31.89 -8.11
CA PRO A 413 0.84 31.36 -6.76
C PRO A 413 2.24 31.13 -6.16
N ASP A 414 2.48 31.70 -4.99
CA ASP A 414 3.53 31.26 -4.08
C ASP A 414 3.18 29.83 -3.63
N SER A 415 3.98 28.90 -4.13
CA SER A 415 4.08 27.49 -3.75
C SER A 415 3.07 26.88 -2.79
N THR A 416 1.93 26.46 -3.33
CA THR A 416 1.02 25.49 -2.70
C THR A 416 0.73 24.29 -3.62
N LEU A 417 1.20 24.33 -4.87
CA LEU A 417 1.15 23.20 -5.82
C LEU A 417 2.30 22.18 -5.66
N SER A 418 3.30 22.48 -4.82
CA SER A 418 4.34 21.54 -4.39
C SER A 418 3.87 20.56 -3.33
N ALA A 419 2.59 20.58 -2.91
CA ALA A 419 2.02 19.64 -1.95
C ALA A 419 1.66 18.26 -2.57
N LEU A 420 1.89 18.05 -3.87
CA LEU A 420 1.81 16.73 -4.51
C LEU A 420 3.20 16.20 -4.90
N PRO A 421 4.01 15.72 -3.93
CA PRO A 421 4.95 14.65 -4.22
C PRO A 421 5.09 13.64 -3.06
N ASP A 422 5.35 12.39 -3.46
CA ASP A 422 5.99 11.30 -2.75
C ASP A 422 5.32 10.62 -1.52
N SER A 423 4.57 11.29 -0.65
CA SER A 423 4.09 10.63 0.59
C SER A 423 2.68 10.01 0.50
N THR A 424 1.82 10.53 -0.38
CA THR A 424 0.35 10.39 -0.21
C THR A 424 -0.26 9.05 -0.60
N LEU A 425 0.45 8.21 -1.38
CA LEU A 425 -0.01 6.87 -1.75
C LEU A 425 1.08 5.78 -1.53
N ALA A 426 2.24 6.18 -1.02
CA ALA A 426 3.29 5.31 -0.47
C ALA A 426 2.88 4.67 0.87
N ALA A 427 1.63 4.84 1.27
CA ALA A 427 1.15 4.69 2.64
C ALA A 427 0.09 3.57 2.82
N LEU A 428 0.23 2.47 2.06
CA LEU A 428 -0.54 1.22 2.22
C LEU A 428 0.36 0.01 1.98
N PRO A 429 0.45 -0.92 2.93
CA PRO A 429 1.53 -1.06 3.91
C PRO A 429 2.79 -1.67 3.30
N ASP A 430 3.95 -1.07 3.59
CA ASP A 430 5.26 -1.72 3.43
C ASP A 430 5.53 -2.80 4.50
N SER A 431 4.62 -2.97 5.48
CA SER A 431 4.84 -3.82 6.65
C SER A 431 3.83 -4.97 6.84
N THR A 432 3.06 -5.35 5.81
CA THR A 432 2.15 -6.51 5.91
C THR A 432 2.55 -7.77 5.13
N LEU A 433 3.37 -7.75 4.07
CA LEU A 433 3.33 -8.86 3.10
C LEU A 433 4.63 -9.30 2.40
N ALA A 434 5.77 -9.23 3.07
CA ALA A 434 6.98 -9.96 2.65
C ALA A 434 7.22 -11.17 3.57
N ALA A 435 6.68 -12.33 3.21
CA ALA A 435 7.16 -13.62 3.69
C ALA A 435 7.10 -14.62 2.52
N LEU A 436 8.22 -14.81 1.82
CA LEU A 436 8.83 -16.08 1.37
C LEU A 436 10.00 -15.81 0.37
N PRO A 437 10.92 -16.78 0.18
CA PRO A 437 12.35 -16.54 -0.01
C PRO A 437 12.78 -16.39 -1.47
N ASP A 438 13.75 -15.51 -1.72
CA ASP A 438 14.52 -15.53 -2.96
C ASP A 438 15.29 -16.86 -3.06
N SER A 439 14.88 -17.69 -4.01
CA SER A 439 15.72 -18.76 -4.53
C SER A 439 16.50 -18.20 -5.71
N THR A 440 17.65 -17.60 -5.45
CA THR A 440 18.68 -17.48 -6.49
C THR A 440 19.56 -18.72 -6.41
N ALA A 441 19.28 -19.66 -7.31
CA ALA A 441 20.26 -20.67 -7.68
C ALA A 441 21.46 -19.93 -8.29
N ALA A 442 22.64 -20.18 -7.74
CA ALA A 442 23.89 -19.76 -8.34
C ALA A 442 23.97 -20.37 -9.75
N VAL A 443 23.90 -19.51 -10.75
CA VAL A 443 24.42 -19.81 -12.09
C VAL A 443 25.63 -18.91 -12.25
N ASP A 444 26.75 -19.59 -12.40
CA ASP A 444 28.09 -19.05 -12.54
C ASP A 444 28.22 -18.19 -13.81
N SER A 445 29.17 -17.26 -13.79
CA SER A 445 29.73 -16.46 -14.88
C SER A 445 28.84 -15.39 -15.56
N VAL A 446 28.96 -14.15 -15.06
CA VAL A 446 29.40 -12.90 -15.72
C VAL A 446 29.25 -11.81 -14.66
N GLU A 447 30.23 -10.93 -14.47
CA GLU A 447 30.12 -9.77 -13.57
C GLU A 447 28.99 -8.84 -14.06
N VAL A 448 27.77 -9.12 -13.61
CA VAL A 448 26.62 -8.24 -13.77
C VAL A 448 26.73 -7.22 -12.64
N VAL A 449 26.97 -5.95 -13.01
CA VAL A 449 26.71 -4.82 -12.11
C VAL A 449 25.34 -5.08 -11.47
N PRO A 450 25.23 -5.18 -10.14
CA PRO A 450 23.98 -5.55 -9.52
C PRO A 450 22.90 -4.57 -10.00
N PRO A 451 21.74 -5.08 -10.49
CA PRO A 451 20.71 -4.23 -11.09
C PRO A 451 20.30 -3.13 -10.11
N ASP A 452 20.05 -1.93 -10.61
CA ASP A 452 19.61 -0.81 -9.77
C ASP A 452 18.26 -1.14 -9.15
N THR A 453 18.25 -1.26 -7.82
CA THR A 453 17.06 -1.65 -7.04
C THR A 453 16.36 -0.45 -6.41
N SER A 454 16.81 0.78 -6.67
CA SER A 454 16.15 2.00 -6.20
C SER A 454 14.68 2.03 -6.65
N THR A 455 13.79 2.50 -5.78
CA THR A 455 12.35 2.56 -6.08
C THR A 455 11.98 3.90 -6.69
N VAL A 456 11.23 3.87 -7.79
CA VAL A 456 10.74 5.02 -8.54
C VAL A 456 9.22 5.02 -8.50
N THR A 457 8.64 6.16 -8.16
CA THR A 457 7.20 6.34 -7.98
C THR A 457 6.55 7.07 -9.15
N PHE A 458 5.29 6.75 -9.39
CA PHE A 458 4.46 7.38 -10.40
C PHE A 458 3.05 7.60 -9.85
N MET A 459 2.46 8.74 -10.21
CA MET A 459 1.05 9.05 -9.94
C MET A 459 0.34 9.39 -11.25
N ARG A 460 -0.90 8.92 -11.40
CA ARG A 460 -1.78 9.28 -12.51
C ARG A 460 -3.16 9.59 -11.97
N ALA A 461 -3.66 10.78 -12.28
CA ALA A 461 -5.03 11.17 -12.06
C ALA A 461 -5.71 11.29 -13.42
N LEU A 462 -6.71 10.44 -13.66
CA LEU A 462 -7.33 10.27 -14.97
C LEU A 462 -8.74 10.83 -14.97
N ARG A 463 -8.99 11.78 -15.89
CA ARG A 463 -10.26 12.48 -16.12
C ARG A 463 -10.75 13.29 -14.93
N ASN A 464 -11.32 14.46 -15.24
CA ASN A 464 -12.01 15.32 -14.27
C ASN A 464 -11.16 15.61 -13.02
N VAL A 465 -9.88 15.90 -13.24
CA VAL A 465 -8.95 16.22 -12.15
C VAL A 465 -9.32 17.59 -11.60
N LYS A 466 -9.49 17.65 -10.28
CA LYS A 466 -9.80 18.88 -9.55
C LYS A 466 -8.95 18.95 -8.28
N ALA A 467 -8.51 20.15 -7.95
CA ALA A 467 -7.84 20.46 -6.69
C ALA A 467 -8.50 21.69 -6.05
N TYR A 468 -8.60 21.68 -4.72
CA TYR A 468 -9.12 22.77 -3.93
C TYR A 468 -8.30 22.94 -2.64
N LYS A 469 -7.74 24.12 -2.48
CA LYS A 469 -7.25 24.75 -1.25
C LYS A 469 -7.93 26.12 -1.16
N ARG A 470 -7.91 26.77 0.00
CA ARG A 470 -8.64 28.03 0.22
C ARG A 470 -8.24 29.15 -0.76
N ASP A 471 -6.96 29.29 -0.99
CA ASP A 471 -6.31 30.29 -1.86
C ASP A 471 -6.08 29.76 -3.28
N LEU A 472 -5.91 28.45 -3.44
CA LEU A 472 -5.55 27.82 -4.70
C LEU A 472 -6.59 26.80 -5.19
N GLN A 473 -7.00 26.89 -6.46
CA GLN A 473 -7.82 25.86 -7.09
C GLN A 473 -7.26 25.47 -8.46
N ALA A 474 -7.47 24.22 -8.87
CA ALA A 474 -7.03 23.78 -10.19
C ALA A 474 -7.97 22.76 -10.81
N VAL A 475 -8.07 22.76 -12.13
CA VAL A 475 -8.76 21.72 -12.90
C VAL A 475 -7.99 21.34 -14.15
N CYS A 476 -8.03 20.07 -14.53
CA CYS A 476 -7.58 19.59 -15.84
C CYS A 476 -8.29 18.29 -16.22
N ASP A 477 -8.07 17.80 -17.44
CA ASP A 477 -8.55 16.46 -17.78
C ASP A 477 -7.72 15.40 -17.06
N SER A 478 -6.39 15.45 -17.17
CA SER A 478 -5.53 14.42 -16.59
C SER A 478 -4.25 15.04 -16.02
N LEU A 479 -3.70 14.41 -14.99
CA LEU A 479 -2.46 14.79 -14.34
C LEU A 479 -1.55 13.57 -14.16
N GLU A 480 -0.26 13.73 -14.44
CA GLU A 480 0.74 12.70 -14.20
C GLU A 480 1.92 13.26 -13.40
N TYR A 481 2.43 12.47 -12.47
CA TYR A 481 3.69 12.70 -11.78
C TYR A 481 4.62 11.50 -11.94
N SER A 482 5.92 11.76 -11.98
CA SER A 482 6.97 10.77 -12.23
C SER A 482 8.25 11.18 -11.50
N ASP A 483 8.78 10.29 -10.66
CA ASP A 483 10.03 10.53 -9.94
C ASP A 483 11.25 10.58 -10.87
N LEU A 484 11.19 9.94 -12.04
CA LEU A 484 12.30 9.90 -13.00
C LEU A 484 12.76 11.29 -13.44
N ASP A 485 11.81 12.22 -13.55
CA ASP A 485 12.02 13.60 -13.98
C ASP A 485 11.52 14.62 -12.97
N SER A 486 10.87 14.18 -11.88
CA SER A 486 10.25 15.02 -10.84
C SER A 486 9.29 16.06 -11.43
N LEU A 487 8.57 15.67 -12.48
CA LEU A 487 7.64 16.55 -13.21
C LEU A 487 6.18 16.18 -12.93
N VAL A 488 5.42 17.14 -12.44
CA VAL A 488 3.96 17.12 -12.49
C VAL A 488 3.50 17.70 -13.83
N ARG A 489 2.64 16.97 -14.53
CA ARG A 489 2.23 17.28 -15.90
C ARG A 489 0.71 17.30 -15.96
N MET A 490 0.14 18.46 -16.27
CA MET A 490 -1.30 18.65 -16.42
C MET A 490 -1.66 18.74 -17.90
N PHE A 491 -2.65 17.95 -18.32
CA PHE A 491 -3.02 17.78 -19.72
C PHE A 491 -4.44 18.25 -20.02
N LYS A 492 -4.62 18.72 -21.26
CA LYS A 492 -5.87 19.19 -21.88
C LYS A 492 -6.52 20.35 -21.11
N ASN A 493 -6.13 21.57 -21.50
CA ASN A 493 -6.71 22.82 -21.00
C ASN A 493 -6.71 22.92 -19.46
N PRO A 494 -5.56 22.69 -18.79
CA PRO A 494 -5.45 22.96 -17.37
C PRO A 494 -5.72 24.43 -17.06
N ILE A 495 -6.42 24.66 -15.94
CA ILE A 495 -6.68 25.99 -15.41
C ILE A 495 -6.35 25.99 -13.93
N ILE A 496 -5.65 27.01 -13.47
CA ILE A 496 -5.31 27.25 -12.08
C ILE A 496 -5.88 28.61 -11.69
N TRP A 497 -6.54 28.69 -10.54
CA TRP A 497 -7.01 29.92 -9.94
C TRP A 497 -6.26 30.20 -8.64
N ASN A 498 -5.97 31.48 -8.41
CA ASN A 498 -5.36 31.96 -7.19
C ASN A 498 -6.12 33.21 -6.68
N ASP A 499 -6.33 33.31 -5.37
CA ASP A 499 -7.01 34.42 -4.68
C ASP A 499 -8.34 34.85 -5.31
N ILE A 500 -9.03 33.92 -5.99
CA ILE A 500 -10.28 34.12 -6.77
C ILE A 500 -10.12 35.04 -7.99
N LYS A 501 -9.27 36.06 -7.93
CA LYS A 501 -9.09 37.09 -8.96
C LYS A 501 -8.19 36.67 -10.11
N ASN A 502 -7.36 35.63 -9.93
CA ASN A 502 -6.36 35.24 -10.92
C ASN A 502 -6.71 33.91 -11.57
N GLN A 503 -6.50 33.83 -12.89
CA GLN A 503 -6.68 32.60 -13.68
C GLN A 503 -5.50 32.40 -14.64
N PHE A 504 -4.84 31.26 -14.50
CA PHE A 504 -3.77 30.79 -15.37
C PHE A 504 -4.28 29.65 -16.23
N SER A 505 -4.09 29.72 -17.54
CA SER A 505 -4.52 28.69 -18.47
C SER A 505 -3.51 28.49 -19.60
N SER A 506 -3.40 27.25 -20.07
CA SER A 506 -2.61 26.87 -21.25
C SER A 506 -3.12 25.54 -21.80
N ASP A 507 -2.55 25.07 -22.91
CA ASP A 507 -2.88 23.74 -23.43
C ASP A 507 -2.28 22.62 -22.55
N SER A 508 -1.13 22.88 -21.93
CA SER A 508 -0.48 21.99 -20.93
C SER A 508 0.33 22.79 -19.91
N ILE A 509 0.41 22.29 -18.68
CA ILE A 509 1.23 22.88 -17.60
C ILE A 509 2.19 21.82 -17.10
N TYR A 510 3.47 22.19 -16.97
CA TYR A 510 4.52 21.35 -16.41
C TYR A 510 5.06 22.03 -15.17
N MET A 511 5.20 21.29 -14.08
CA MET A 511 5.71 21.78 -12.82
C MET A 511 6.87 20.89 -12.39
N MET A 512 8.01 21.50 -12.12
CA MET A 512 9.20 20.83 -11.63
C MET A 512 9.25 20.93 -10.12
N VAL A 513 9.28 19.76 -9.48
CA VAL A 513 9.44 19.63 -8.04
C VAL A 513 10.88 19.20 -7.76
N ALA A 514 11.56 19.90 -6.86
CA ALA A 514 12.89 19.53 -6.38
C ALA A 514 12.89 19.56 -4.86
N GLY A 515 13.22 18.43 -4.21
CA GLY A 515 13.27 18.33 -2.74
C GLY A 515 11.96 18.71 -2.05
N ASN A 516 10.82 18.24 -2.58
CA ASN A 516 9.47 18.59 -2.13
C ASN A 516 9.12 20.10 -2.23
N ARG A 517 9.83 20.85 -3.07
CA ARG A 517 9.56 22.28 -3.31
C ARG A 517 9.33 22.55 -4.79
N LEU A 518 8.46 23.51 -5.07
CA LEU A 518 8.24 23.98 -6.43
C LEU A 518 9.46 24.78 -6.86
N SER A 519 10.06 24.42 -7.99
CA SER A 519 11.23 25.14 -8.53
C SER A 519 10.88 25.93 -9.79
N LYS A 520 10.07 25.34 -10.67
CA LYS A 520 9.69 25.96 -11.95
C LYS A 520 8.30 25.50 -12.39
N VAL A 521 7.50 26.44 -12.89
CA VAL A 521 6.24 26.16 -13.58
C VAL A 521 6.35 26.64 -15.02
N SER A 522 5.93 25.81 -15.97
CA SER A 522 5.92 26.14 -17.39
C SER A 522 4.53 25.93 -17.98
N PHE A 523 3.97 27.02 -18.49
CA PHE A 523 2.73 27.05 -19.25
C PHE A 523 3.06 26.92 -20.72
N GLN A 524 2.67 25.80 -21.32
CA GLN A 524 3.05 25.39 -22.67
C GLN A 524 1.86 25.55 -23.62
N SER A 525 2.11 26.26 -24.73
CA SER A 525 1.16 26.55 -25.81
C SER A 525 -0.07 27.35 -25.36
N ASN A 526 -0.29 28.50 -26.02
CA ASN A 526 -1.41 29.42 -25.74
C ASN A 526 -1.52 29.82 -24.26
N ALA A 527 -0.38 30.08 -23.61
CA ALA A 527 -0.35 30.51 -22.22
C ALA A 527 -1.09 31.85 -22.04
N PHE A 528 -1.94 31.90 -21.03
CA PHE A 528 -2.81 33.03 -20.74
C PHE A 528 -2.93 33.26 -19.24
N ILE A 529 -2.73 34.49 -18.83
CA ILE A 529 -2.98 34.97 -17.46
C ILE A 529 -4.09 35.99 -17.52
N HIS A 530 -5.07 35.84 -16.66
CA HIS A 530 -6.15 36.79 -16.47
C HIS A 530 -6.18 37.20 -14.99
N THR A 531 -6.21 38.50 -14.72
CA THR A 531 -6.43 39.04 -13.38
C THR A 531 -7.62 39.96 -13.42
N GLN A 532 -8.64 39.65 -12.62
CA GLN A 532 -9.87 40.40 -12.53
C GLN A 532 -9.65 41.68 -11.70
N GLU A 533 -9.79 42.84 -12.35
CA GLU A 533 -9.70 44.15 -11.68
C GLU A 533 -11.07 44.63 -11.21
N ASP A 534 -12.13 44.37 -11.99
CA ASP A 534 -13.52 44.58 -11.59
C ASP A 534 -14.47 43.60 -12.33
N THR A 535 -15.77 43.92 -12.39
CA THR A 535 -16.77 43.06 -13.06
C THR A 535 -16.63 42.98 -14.58
N VAL A 536 -15.92 43.90 -15.23
CA VAL A 536 -15.85 44.03 -16.70
C VAL A 536 -14.41 44.05 -17.22
N HIS A 537 -13.47 44.55 -16.42
CA HIS A 537 -12.07 44.79 -16.75
C HIS A 537 -11.14 43.71 -16.17
N TYR A 538 -10.25 43.22 -17.02
CA TYR A 538 -9.31 42.14 -16.71
C TYR A 538 -7.92 42.46 -17.26
N ASN A 539 -6.91 42.50 -16.40
CA ASN A 539 -5.53 42.46 -16.89
C ASN A 539 -5.28 41.12 -17.55
N GLN A 540 -4.54 41.13 -18.66
CA GLN A 540 -4.37 39.99 -19.52
C GLN A 540 -2.92 39.93 -19.98
N ILE A 541 -2.31 38.76 -19.89
CA ILE A 541 -1.03 38.47 -20.55
C ILE A 541 -1.26 37.22 -21.38
N LYS A 542 -0.88 37.26 -22.65
CA LYS A 542 -0.92 36.14 -23.57
C LYS A 542 0.45 35.94 -24.21
N SER A 543 0.90 34.69 -24.27
CA SER A 543 2.09 34.31 -25.02
C SER A 543 2.02 32.88 -25.52
N LEU A 544 3.02 32.45 -26.29
CA LEU A 544 3.12 31.04 -26.68
C LEU A 544 3.49 30.18 -25.47
N GLU A 545 4.45 30.65 -24.68
CA GLU A 545 4.94 29.98 -23.46
C GLU A 545 5.13 31.00 -22.34
N MET A 546 4.89 30.57 -21.10
CA MET A 546 5.24 31.32 -19.89
C MET A 546 5.99 30.42 -18.90
N MET A 547 6.88 31.02 -18.13
CA MET A 547 7.69 30.33 -17.13
C MET A 547 7.71 31.15 -15.85
N ALA A 548 7.47 30.49 -14.72
CA ALA A 548 7.60 31.05 -13.38
C ALA A 548 8.69 30.28 -12.63
N PHE A 549 9.60 31.00 -11.98
CA PHE A 549 10.76 30.45 -11.27
C PHE A 549 10.69 30.81 -9.79
N PHE A 550 10.88 29.80 -8.96
CA PHE A 550 10.72 29.88 -7.52
C PHE A 550 12.07 29.70 -6.82
N ASN A 551 12.26 30.43 -5.72
CA ASN A 551 13.47 30.34 -4.92
C ASN A 551 13.40 29.13 -3.96
N ASP A 552 14.43 28.95 -3.13
CA ASP A 552 14.47 27.84 -2.17
C ASP A 552 13.43 27.94 -1.05
N SER A 553 12.90 29.15 -0.80
CA SER A 553 11.75 29.44 0.07
C SER A 553 10.41 29.27 -0.64
N SER A 554 10.45 28.88 -1.91
CA SER A 554 9.30 28.65 -2.79
C SER A 554 8.49 29.92 -3.14
N GLU A 555 9.10 31.09 -2.98
CA GLU A 555 8.58 32.39 -3.43
C GLU A 555 8.94 32.63 -4.90
N LEU A 556 8.04 33.25 -5.65
CA LEU A 556 8.28 33.64 -7.03
C LEU A 556 9.30 34.78 -7.12
N TYR A 557 10.43 34.55 -7.80
CA TYR A 557 11.45 35.59 -8.02
C TYR A 557 11.59 36.03 -9.48
N ARG A 558 11.06 35.25 -10.43
CA ARG A 558 11.15 35.56 -11.86
C ARG A 558 10.01 34.97 -12.66
N PHE A 559 9.50 35.76 -13.59
CA PHE A 559 8.49 35.37 -14.57
C PHE A 559 8.94 35.74 -15.98
N ASP A 560 8.83 34.81 -16.91
CA ASP A 560 9.17 35.02 -18.32
C ASP A 560 7.98 34.64 -19.23
N ALA A 561 7.73 35.45 -20.26
CA ALA A 561 6.78 35.15 -21.32
C ALA A 561 7.47 35.21 -22.69
N LEU A 562 7.28 34.17 -23.50
CA LEU A 562 8.03 33.90 -24.73
C LEU A 562 7.11 33.64 -25.93
N GLY A 563 7.65 33.87 -27.13
CA GLY A 563 6.98 33.49 -28.38
C GLY A 563 5.88 34.47 -28.84
N GLY A 564 6.08 35.76 -28.58
CA GLY A 564 5.12 36.82 -28.87
C GLY A 564 4.22 37.06 -27.67
N VAL A 565 4.50 38.15 -26.95
CA VAL A 565 3.77 38.60 -25.77
C VAL A 565 2.82 39.70 -26.20
N SER A 566 1.54 39.52 -25.90
CA SER A 566 0.53 40.57 -25.97
C SER A 566 -0.04 40.72 -24.58
N ALA A 567 -0.09 41.94 -24.07
CA ALA A 567 -0.61 42.22 -22.75
C ALA A 567 -1.52 43.44 -22.75
N VAL A 568 -2.55 43.40 -21.91
CA VAL A 568 -3.50 44.48 -21.69
C VAL A 568 -3.60 44.70 -20.19
N PHE A 569 -3.34 45.93 -19.74
CA PHE A 569 -3.37 46.29 -18.33
C PHE A 569 -4.23 47.53 -18.12
N TYR A 570 -4.97 47.55 -17.02
CA TYR A 570 -5.76 48.69 -16.60
C TYR A 570 -5.01 49.50 -15.56
N LEU A 571 -5.03 50.83 -15.71
CA LEU A 571 -4.39 51.75 -14.79
C LEU A 571 -5.46 52.57 -14.08
N ARG A 572 -5.26 52.77 -12.78
CA ARG A 572 -6.16 53.54 -11.92
C ARG A 572 -5.62 54.95 -11.70
N GLU A 573 -6.51 55.93 -11.73
CA GLU A 573 -6.30 57.29 -11.23
C GLU A 573 -7.35 57.56 -10.13
N GLU A 574 -6.92 57.99 -8.95
CA GLU A 574 -7.81 58.29 -7.80
C GLU A 574 -8.84 57.17 -7.49
N GLU A 575 -8.41 55.89 -7.60
CA GLU A 575 -9.19 54.65 -7.41
C GLU A 575 -10.09 54.21 -8.58
N GLU A 576 -10.25 55.01 -9.65
CA GLU A 576 -11.06 54.66 -10.82
C GLU A 576 -10.19 54.23 -12.01
N ILE A 577 -10.62 53.19 -12.74
CA ILE A 577 -9.91 52.72 -13.93
C ILE A 577 -10.12 53.73 -15.07
N SER A 578 -9.07 54.46 -15.46
CA SER A 578 -9.15 55.54 -16.46
C SER A 578 -8.43 55.23 -17.77
N LEU A 579 -7.33 54.46 -17.71
CA LEU A 579 -6.47 54.16 -18.84
C LEU A 579 -6.31 52.65 -19.07
N VAL A 580 -6.14 52.29 -20.34
CA VAL A 580 -5.81 50.93 -20.79
C VAL A 580 -4.47 50.97 -21.50
N ASN A 581 -3.52 50.19 -21.01
CA ASN A 581 -2.20 50.01 -21.58
C ASN A 581 -2.15 48.71 -22.39
N GLN A 582 -1.81 48.80 -23.68
CA GLN A 582 -1.59 47.65 -24.56
C GLN A 582 -0.12 47.51 -24.92
N ILE A 583 0.44 46.34 -24.62
CA ILE A 583 1.87 46.07 -24.81
C ILE A 583 2.05 44.88 -25.74
N GLU A 584 2.87 45.03 -26.77
CA GLU A 584 3.31 43.95 -27.65
C GLU A 584 4.84 43.85 -27.63
N SER A 585 5.38 42.67 -27.36
CA SER A 585 6.81 42.40 -27.47
C SER A 585 7.04 40.96 -27.94
N LYS A 586 8.26 40.60 -28.34
CA LYS A 586 8.56 39.19 -28.62
C LYS A 586 8.72 38.37 -27.35
N MET A 587 9.33 38.97 -26.32
CA MET A 587 9.53 38.36 -25.01
C MET A 587 9.39 39.40 -23.91
N LEU A 588 9.03 38.92 -22.72
CA LEU A 588 8.92 39.66 -21.48
C LEU A 588 9.64 38.87 -20.39
N SER A 589 10.41 39.56 -19.55
CA SER A 589 10.99 38.99 -18.33
C SER A 589 10.78 39.96 -17.18
N ALA A 590 10.17 39.49 -16.11
CA ALA A 590 9.93 40.22 -14.88
C ALA A 590 10.76 39.59 -13.75
N SER A 591 11.41 40.42 -12.94
CA SER A 591 12.02 40.02 -11.68
C SER A 591 11.18 40.51 -10.52
N LEU A 592 10.95 39.65 -9.54
CA LEU A 592 10.15 39.92 -8.35
C LEU A 592 11.02 39.78 -7.10
N ALA A 593 10.68 40.56 -6.07
CA ALA A 593 11.21 40.44 -4.72
C ALA A 593 10.10 40.81 -3.73
N ASP A 594 9.95 40.03 -2.66
CA ASP A 594 8.90 40.20 -1.64
C ASP A 594 7.48 40.25 -2.25
N GLY A 595 7.22 39.45 -3.29
CA GLY A 595 5.95 39.43 -4.02
C GLY A 595 5.70 40.63 -4.94
N GLU A 596 6.57 41.64 -4.94
CA GLU A 596 6.43 42.85 -5.76
C GLU A 596 7.33 42.80 -7.01
N VAL A 597 6.85 43.41 -8.09
CA VAL A 597 7.59 43.50 -9.34
C VAL A 597 8.69 44.55 -9.21
N GLN A 598 9.93 44.11 -9.25
CA GLN A 598 11.09 45.01 -9.16
C GLN A 598 11.44 45.61 -10.52
N LYS A 599 11.43 44.78 -11.57
CA LYS A 599 11.89 45.21 -12.90
C LYS A 599 11.29 44.36 -14.00
N ILE A 600 10.95 45.01 -15.11
CA ILE A 600 10.42 44.34 -16.30
C ILE A 600 11.25 44.72 -17.52
N HIS A 601 11.61 43.69 -18.26
CA HIS A 601 12.40 43.76 -19.47
C HIS A 601 11.59 43.22 -20.65
N TYR A 602 11.31 44.11 -21.61
CA TYR A 602 10.76 43.73 -22.89
C TYR A 602 11.88 43.55 -23.90
N TYR A 603 11.88 42.43 -24.61
CA TYR A 603 12.89 42.14 -25.62
C TYR A 603 12.27 42.18 -27.03
N GLU A 604 13.06 42.73 -27.96
CA GLU A 604 12.80 42.85 -29.39
C GLU A 604 11.53 43.66 -29.75
N ASN A 605 11.74 44.91 -30.17
CA ASN A 605 10.73 45.84 -30.70
C ASN A 605 9.46 45.98 -29.83
N PRO A 606 9.59 46.33 -28.54
CA PRO A 606 8.42 46.56 -27.70
C PRO A 606 7.59 47.72 -28.25
N LYS A 607 6.28 47.50 -28.35
CA LYS A 607 5.28 48.54 -28.57
C LYS A 607 4.46 48.68 -27.30
N ASN A 608 4.18 49.91 -26.90
CA ASN A 608 3.43 50.25 -25.71
C ASN A 608 2.51 51.42 -26.08
N ASP A 609 1.21 51.13 -26.17
CA ASP A 609 0.19 52.09 -26.54
C ASP A 609 -0.81 52.25 -25.39
N ILE A 610 -0.99 53.48 -24.90
CA ILE A 610 -1.91 53.80 -23.80
C ILE A 610 -3.12 54.56 -24.36
N TYR A 611 -4.31 54.09 -24.04
CA TYR A 611 -5.58 54.66 -24.49
C TYR A 611 -6.47 55.02 -23.29
N PRO A 612 -7.19 56.16 -23.33
CA PRO A 612 -8.30 56.39 -22.41
C PRO A 612 -9.40 55.35 -22.60
N ILE A 613 -9.97 54.85 -21.50
CA ILE A 613 -10.94 53.74 -21.56
C ILE A 613 -12.19 54.08 -22.40
N SER A 614 -12.56 55.37 -22.43
CA SER A 614 -13.67 55.88 -23.24
C SER A 614 -13.45 55.82 -24.76
N GLN A 615 -12.20 55.65 -25.21
CA GLN A 615 -11.82 55.66 -26.62
C GLN A 615 -11.62 54.26 -27.22
N ILE A 616 -11.58 53.22 -26.38
CA ILE A 616 -11.32 51.84 -26.81
C ILE A 616 -12.55 50.97 -26.65
N THR A 617 -12.96 50.30 -27.72
CA THR A 617 -14.08 49.36 -27.71
C THR A 617 -13.78 48.13 -26.85
N LEU A 618 -14.80 47.58 -26.19
CA LEU A 618 -14.71 46.37 -25.35
C LEU A 618 -14.07 45.16 -26.06
N GLU A 619 -14.27 45.01 -27.38
CA GLU A 619 -13.62 43.94 -28.17
C GLU A 619 -12.10 44.11 -28.29
N ARG A 620 -11.61 45.35 -28.34
CA ARG A 620 -10.17 45.66 -28.39
C ARG A 620 -9.52 45.61 -27.01
N GLN A 621 -10.32 45.70 -25.96
CA GLN A 621 -9.88 45.55 -24.57
C GLN A 621 -9.63 44.08 -24.18
N ARG A 622 -9.99 43.11 -25.04
CA ARG A 622 -9.78 41.68 -24.82
C ARG A 622 -8.82 41.11 -25.84
N LEU A 623 -7.80 40.41 -25.37
CA LEU A 623 -6.88 39.69 -26.24
C LEU A 623 -7.60 38.52 -26.92
N LYS A 624 -7.23 38.22 -28.17
CA LYS A 624 -7.81 37.11 -28.92
C LYS A 624 -7.64 35.79 -28.15
N GLY A 625 -8.75 35.12 -27.85
CA GLY A 625 -8.76 33.88 -27.06
C GLY A 625 -9.00 34.08 -25.56
N PHE A 626 -9.30 35.31 -25.12
CA PHE A 626 -9.77 35.59 -23.76
C PHE A 626 -10.90 34.64 -23.34
N ALA A 627 -10.74 33.99 -22.19
CA ALA A 627 -11.72 33.06 -21.65
C ALA A 627 -11.62 32.99 -20.11
N TRP A 628 -12.33 33.88 -19.42
CA TRP A 628 -12.56 33.79 -17.98
C TRP A 628 -13.58 32.68 -17.68
N GLN A 629 -13.18 31.65 -16.92
CA GLN A 629 -13.93 30.39 -16.73
C GLN A 629 -14.23 30.13 -15.25
N GLU A 630 -14.78 31.12 -14.55
CA GLU A 630 -15.09 30.98 -13.13
C GLU A 630 -16.04 29.80 -12.83
N GLU A 631 -16.94 29.46 -13.74
CA GLU A 631 -17.90 28.36 -13.60
C GLU A 631 -17.25 26.96 -13.50
N ARG A 632 -15.98 26.83 -13.92
CA ARG A 632 -15.23 25.57 -13.79
C ARG A 632 -14.46 25.48 -12.47
N ARG A 633 -14.32 26.59 -11.74
CA ARG A 633 -13.55 26.68 -10.50
C ARG A 633 -14.23 25.87 -9.39
N PRO A 634 -13.51 24.96 -8.72
CA PRO A 634 -13.97 24.33 -7.49
C PRO A 634 -14.28 25.40 -6.43
N VAL A 635 -15.49 25.40 -5.88
CA VAL A 635 -15.94 26.46 -4.95
C VAL A 635 -15.54 26.10 -3.51
N ASP A 636 -15.57 24.82 -3.19
CA ASP A 636 -15.36 24.28 -1.84
C ASP A 636 -14.84 22.84 -1.90
N ARG A 637 -14.57 22.25 -0.71
CA ARG A 637 -14.20 20.83 -0.58
C ARG A 637 -15.22 19.87 -1.19
N TYR A 638 -16.52 20.20 -1.15
CA TYR A 638 -17.60 19.36 -1.67
C TYR A 638 -17.59 19.29 -3.20
N SER A 639 -16.92 20.22 -3.86
CA SER A 639 -16.61 20.17 -5.30
C SER A 639 -15.63 19.05 -5.66
N ILE A 640 -14.88 18.53 -4.68
CA ILE A 640 -13.91 17.44 -4.81
C ILE A 640 -14.48 16.14 -4.26
N THR A 641 -14.94 16.14 -3.00
CA THR A 641 -15.46 14.94 -2.32
C THR A 641 -16.56 15.29 -1.32
N ASP A 642 -17.60 14.47 -1.29
CA ASP A 642 -18.68 14.52 -0.31
C ASP A 642 -18.39 13.69 0.95
N LYS A 643 -17.24 13.01 0.99
CA LYS A 643 -16.85 12.12 2.09
C LYS A 643 -16.22 12.89 3.23
N ASP A 644 -16.69 12.61 4.44
CA ASP A 644 -16.04 13.06 5.68
C ASP A 644 -14.91 12.11 6.09
N LEU A 645 -13.86 12.70 6.68
CA LEU A 645 -12.77 11.94 7.27
C LEU A 645 -13.19 11.42 8.64
N ARG A 646 -12.98 10.13 8.86
CA ARG A 646 -13.13 9.50 10.17
C ARG A 646 -11.95 9.90 11.06
N PRO A 647 -12.19 10.13 12.37
CA PRO A 647 -11.12 10.36 13.33
C PRO A 647 -10.34 9.06 13.59
N CYS A 648 -9.10 9.23 14.06
CA CYS A 648 -8.22 8.12 14.43
C CYS A 648 -8.85 7.24 15.54
N GLN A 649 -8.72 5.92 15.42
CA GLN A 649 -9.18 4.93 16.42
C GLN A 649 -8.03 4.10 17.02
N ARG A 650 -6.77 4.39 16.67
CA ARG A 650 -5.56 3.68 17.15
C ARG A 650 -5.55 3.40 18.65
N GLU A 651 -5.76 4.41 19.50
CA GLU A 651 -5.71 4.24 20.96
C GLU A 651 -6.71 3.21 21.50
N ARG A 652 -7.87 3.07 20.86
CA ARG A 652 -8.89 2.10 21.23
C ARG A 652 -8.44 0.70 20.87
N ASP A 653 -7.80 0.57 19.73
CA ASP A 653 -7.51 -0.68 19.04
C ASP A 653 -6.19 -1.30 19.50
N GLU A 654 -5.20 -0.50 19.86
CA GLU A 654 -3.96 -0.95 20.51
C GLU A 654 -4.21 -1.54 21.91
N LYS A 655 -5.31 -1.14 22.58
CA LYS A 655 -5.73 -1.73 23.88
C LYS A 655 -6.32 -3.14 23.73
N VAL A 656 -6.63 -3.56 22.50
CA VAL A 656 -7.23 -4.87 22.24
C VAL A 656 -6.17 -5.95 22.36
N LYS A 657 -6.26 -6.75 23.44
CA LYS A 657 -5.35 -7.88 23.65
C LYS A 657 -5.48 -8.94 22.56
N GLN A 658 -4.33 -9.47 22.12
CA GLN A 658 -4.23 -10.65 21.26
C GLN A 658 -4.89 -11.90 21.89
N PRO A 659 -5.25 -12.92 21.09
CA PRO A 659 -5.86 -14.13 21.60
C PRO A 659 -4.90 -14.91 22.52
N GLU A 660 -5.45 -15.37 23.64
CA GLU A 660 -4.80 -16.29 24.60
C GLU A 660 -5.30 -17.70 24.33
N PHE A 661 -4.41 -18.67 24.12
CA PHE A 661 -4.77 -20.03 23.71
C PHE A 661 -4.83 -21.01 24.90
N LYS A 662 -5.72 -20.72 25.85
CA LYS A 662 -5.74 -21.40 27.16
C LYS A 662 -5.94 -22.91 27.06
N TYR A 663 -6.89 -23.34 26.23
CA TYR A 663 -7.20 -24.76 26.06
C TYR A 663 -6.13 -25.45 25.22
N THR A 664 -5.51 -24.72 24.31
CA THR A 664 -4.39 -25.27 23.52
C THR A 664 -3.16 -25.47 24.40
N ASP A 665 -2.87 -24.58 25.34
CA ASP A 665 -1.76 -24.76 26.28
C ASP A 665 -2.00 -25.97 27.21
N GLU A 666 -3.26 -26.24 27.57
CA GLU A 666 -3.67 -27.43 28.33
C GLU A 666 -3.54 -28.72 27.50
N PHE A 667 -4.10 -28.76 26.29
CA PHE A 667 -4.22 -29.99 25.49
C PHE A 667 -3.06 -30.22 24.50
N PHE A 668 -2.29 -29.19 24.19
CA PHE A 668 -1.14 -29.18 23.26
C PHE A 668 0.00 -28.32 23.84
N PRO A 669 0.58 -28.71 24.99
CA PRO A 669 1.53 -27.87 25.72
C PRO A 669 2.75 -27.47 24.88
N GLY A 670 3.11 -26.18 24.94
CA GLY A 670 4.26 -25.60 24.25
C GLY A 670 4.08 -25.38 22.74
N TYR A 671 2.93 -25.72 22.17
CA TYR A 671 2.69 -25.58 20.72
C TYR A 671 2.58 -24.11 20.28
N ILE A 672 1.72 -23.34 20.94
CA ILE A 672 1.52 -21.91 20.63
C ILE A 672 2.78 -21.10 20.95
N ASP A 673 3.49 -21.42 22.04
CA ASP A 673 4.77 -20.80 22.36
C ASP A 673 5.85 -21.13 21.33
N GLY A 674 5.84 -22.33 20.77
CA GLY A 674 6.67 -22.70 19.61
C GLY A 674 6.39 -21.81 18.41
N ILE A 675 5.11 -21.68 18.02
CA ILE A 675 4.67 -20.82 16.91
C ILE A 675 5.07 -19.36 17.14
N ARG A 676 4.84 -18.82 18.34
CA ARG A 676 5.21 -17.43 18.68
C ARG A 676 6.71 -17.21 18.57
N ARG A 677 7.53 -18.15 19.04
CA ARG A 677 9.00 -18.11 18.87
C ARG A 677 9.42 -18.13 17.40
N GLU A 678 8.81 -18.99 16.59
CA GLU A 678 9.08 -19.04 15.15
C GLU A 678 8.75 -17.71 14.44
N ILE A 679 7.61 -17.10 14.77
CA ILE A 679 7.21 -15.79 14.24
C ILE A 679 8.21 -14.72 14.67
N PHE A 680 8.60 -14.70 15.94
CA PHE A 680 9.58 -13.75 16.47
C PHE A 680 10.95 -13.85 15.78
N VAL A 681 11.48 -15.07 15.62
CA VAL A 681 12.75 -15.29 14.92
C VAL A 681 12.66 -14.84 13.46
N ARG A 682 11.58 -15.21 12.77
CA ARG A 682 11.34 -14.80 11.39
C ARG A 682 11.30 -13.28 11.24
N ASP A 683 10.59 -12.59 12.12
CA ASP A 683 10.44 -11.13 12.05
C ASP A 683 11.74 -10.40 12.44
N SER A 684 12.51 -10.95 13.38
CA SER A 684 13.85 -10.44 13.71
C SER A 684 14.81 -10.55 12.52
N LEU A 685 14.81 -11.69 11.82
CA LEU A 685 15.60 -11.89 10.61
C LEU A 685 15.21 -10.92 9.48
N LYS A 686 13.91 -10.64 9.32
CA LYS A 686 13.44 -9.64 8.35
C LYS A 686 13.96 -8.25 8.68
N LYS A 687 13.85 -7.80 9.93
CA LYS A 687 14.38 -6.50 10.37
C LYS A 687 15.88 -6.36 10.11
N VAL A 688 16.65 -7.41 10.40
CA VAL A 688 18.09 -7.42 10.11
C VAL A 688 18.36 -7.33 8.62
N ALA A 689 17.60 -8.04 7.78
CA ALA A 689 17.73 -7.97 6.33
C ALA A 689 17.36 -6.57 5.78
N GLU A 690 16.29 -5.96 6.29
CA GLU A 690 15.86 -4.60 5.92
C GLU A 690 16.89 -3.54 6.36
N ALA A 691 17.42 -3.64 7.58
CA ALA A 691 18.47 -2.76 8.07
C ALA A 691 19.75 -2.90 7.23
N ARG A 692 20.15 -4.13 6.89
CA ARG A 692 21.28 -4.40 6.00
C ARG A 692 21.05 -3.80 4.60
N ARG A 693 19.83 -3.89 4.08
CA ARG A 693 19.46 -3.28 2.79
C ARG A 693 19.56 -1.75 2.84
N LYS A 694 18.98 -1.11 3.87
CA LYS A 694 19.06 0.34 4.07
C LYS A 694 20.51 0.82 4.24
N ALA A 695 21.33 0.09 5.01
CA ALA A 695 22.75 0.42 5.17
C ALA A 695 23.53 0.32 3.85
N LEU A 696 23.26 -0.71 3.03
CA LEU A 696 23.87 -0.85 1.71
C LEU A 696 23.45 0.27 0.76
N GLU A 697 22.19 0.67 0.80
CA GLU A 697 21.64 1.79 0.02
C GLU A 697 22.27 3.13 0.44
N GLN A 698 22.41 3.36 1.74
CA GLN A 698 23.08 4.55 2.27
C GLN A 698 24.57 4.59 1.88
N MET A 699 25.28 3.47 2.01
CA MET A 699 26.66 3.35 1.53
C MET A 699 26.78 3.61 0.02
N ARG A 700 25.79 3.17 -0.77
CA ARG A 700 25.75 3.44 -2.22
C ARG A 700 25.54 4.93 -2.48
N LEU A 701 24.61 5.59 -1.79
CA LEU A 701 24.38 7.03 -1.91
C LEU A 701 25.63 7.83 -1.53
N ASP A 702 26.25 7.51 -0.40
CA ASP A 702 27.51 8.14 0.04
C ASP A 702 28.63 7.92 -0.99
N SER A 703 28.70 6.72 -1.59
CA SER A 703 29.68 6.44 -2.65
C SER A 703 29.43 7.25 -3.92
N LEU A 704 28.15 7.43 -4.31
CA LEU A 704 27.77 8.25 -5.47
C LEU A 704 28.03 9.74 -5.20
N GLU A 705 27.81 10.20 -3.97
CA GLU A 705 28.12 11.56 -3.55
C GLU A 705 29.63 11.81 -3.54
N ARG A 706 30.42 10.85 -3.03
CA ARG A 706 31.90 10.89 -3.15
C ARG A 706 32.36 10.91 -4.59
N ILE A 707 31.82 10.05 -5.46
CA ILE A 707 32.14 10.05 -6.90
C ILE A 707 31.76 11.40 -7.53
N ARG A 708 30.62 11.99 -7.16
CA ARG A 708 30.20 13.32 -7.63
C ARG A 708 31.17 14.41 -7.16
N LEU A 709 31.58 14.39 -5.90
CA LEU A 709 32.56 15.32 -5.33
C LEU A 709 33.94 15.17 -5.99
N ASP A 710 34.42 13.94 -6.17
CA ASP A 710 35.67 13.62 -6.87
C ASP A 710 35.61 14.05 -8.34
N SER A 711 34.46 13.92 -9.00
CA SER A 711 34.23 14.39 -10.37
C SER A 711 34.24 15.92 -10.44
N LEU A 712 33.64 16.59 -9.45
CA LEU A 712 33.65 18.06 -9.34
C LEU A 712 35.06 18.59 -9.02
N GLU A 713 35.84 17.88 -8.20
CA GLU A 713 37.24 18.19 -7.92
C GLU A 713 38.14 17.93 -9.14
N ALA A 714 37.92 16.83 -9.87
CA ALA A 714 38.61 16.54 -11.11
C ALA A 714 38.35 17.61 -12.17
N VAL A 715 37.11 18.10 -12.31
CA VAL A 715 36.77 19.23 -13.20
C VAL A 715 37.41 20.55 -12.73
N ARG A 716 37.58 20.73 -11.42
CA ARG A 716 38.30 21.90 -10.85
C ARG A 716 39.81 21.84 -11.09
N LEU A 717 40.39 20.64 -11.10
CA LEU A 717 41.81 20.39 -11.31
C LEU A 717 42.21 20.34 -12.80
N ASP A 718 41.29 20.00 -13.70
CA ASP A 718 41.53 19.94 -15.17
C ASP A 718 41.68 21.34 -15.80
N SER A 719 41.43 22.41 -15.04
CA SER A 719 41.70 23.78 -15.47
C SER A 719 43.19 24.17 -15.37
N LEU A 720 44.05 23.32 -14.80
CA LEU A 720 45.42 23.70 -14.42
C LEU A 720 46.46 22.55 -14.51
N ALA A 721 46.48 21.73 -15.56
CA ALA A 721 47.72 21.02 -15.93
C ALA A 721 47.66 20.38 -17.33
N THR A 722 48.35 20.98 -18.28
CA THR A 722 48.74 20.33 -19.53
C THR A 722 49.88 19.33 -19.30
N ALA A 723 49.72 18.14 -19.89
CA ALA A 723 50.77 17.18 -20.28
C ALA A 723 51.45 16.34 -19.17
N ASP A 724 50.76 15.30 -18.66
CA ASP A 724 51.41 14.00 -18.32
C ASP A 724 50.43 12.83 -18.04
N SER A 725 49.32 12.74 -18.79
CA SER A 725 48.16 11.89 -18.45
C SER A 725 48.22 10.42 -18.88
N LEU A 726 49.28 9.94 -19.54
CA LEU A 726 49.34 8.54 -20.03
C LEU A 726 50.15 7.56 -19.17
N LYS A 727 50.81 8.03 -18.10
CA LYS A 727 51.54 7.14 -17.17
C LYS A 727 50.78 6.78 -15.89
N ARG A 728 49.86 7.63 -15.41
CA ARG A 728 49.16 7.40 -14.12
C ARG A 728 48.00 6.40 -14.20
N VAL A 729 47.34 6.25 -15.35
CA VAL A 729 46.18 5.34 -15.49
C VAL A 729 46.58 3.87 -15.31
N LYS A 730 47.83 3.51 -15.61
CA LYS A 730 48.33 2.13 -15.47
C LYS A 730 48.68 1.77 -14.02
N ASP A 731 49.12 2.75 -13.23
CA ASP A 731 49.46 2.55 -11.81
C ASP A 731 48.21 2.61 -10.91
N SER A 732 47.16 3.35 -11.31
CA SER A 732 45.87 3.38 -10.59
C SER A 732 45.08 2.05 -10.70
N LEU A 733 45.28 1.27 -11.76
CA LEU A 733 44.64 -0.05 -11.93
C LEU A 733 45.30 -1.15 -11.07
N ALA A 734 46.56 -0.97 -10.66
CA ALA A 734 47.23 -1.89 -9.75
C ALA A 734 46.84 -1.67 -8.28
N ALA A 735 46.41 -0.46 -7.91
CA ALA A 735 45.96 -0.11 -6.55
C ALA A 735 44.51 -0.55 -6.24
N ILE A 736 43.70 -0.87 -7.26
CA ILE A 736 42.33 -1.38 -7.06
C ILE A 736 42.34 -2.87 -6.66
N ALA A 737 43.42 -3.61 -6.95
CA ALA A 737 43.56 -5.01 -6.56
C ALA A 737 43.86 -5.21 -5.05
N ASP A 738 44.28 -4.17 -4.33
CA ASP A 738 44.54 -4.22 -2.88
C ASP A 738 43.32 -3.83 -2.03
N SER A 739 42.23 -3.40 -2.66
CA SER A 739 41.01 -2.94 -1.97
C SER A 739 40.10 -4.07 -1.46
N THR A 740 40.31 -5.31 -1.91
CA THR A 740 39.58 -6.51 -1.42
C THR A 740 40.03 -6.97 -0.03
N ALA A 741 41.24 -6.60 0.42
CA ALA A 741 41.74 -6.95 1.76
C ALA A 741 41.20 -6.02 2.87
N LEU A 742 40.77 -4.80 2.53
CA LEU A 742 40.15 -3.85 3.48
C LEU A 742 38.66 -4.14 3.73
N GLN A 743 38.03 -4.94 2.86
CA GLN A 743 36.62 -5.32 3.00
C GLN A 743 36.42 -6.45 4.02
N GLU A 744 37.40 -7.34 4.19
CA GLU A 744 37.36 -8.39 5.23
C GLU A 744 37.62 -7.81 6.64
N ALA A 745 38.52 -6.83 6.77
CA ALA A 745 38.82 -6.19 8.06
C ALA A 745 37.67 -5.32 8.62
N ALA A 746 36.81 -4.77 7.74
CA ALA A 746 35.62 -4.01 8.15
C ALA A 746 34.49 -4.92 8.66
N ILE A 747 34.43 -6.17 8.19
CA ILE A 747 33.44 -7.17 8.61
C ILE A 747 33.74 -7.65 10.05
N ASP A 748 35.00 -7.87 10.40
CA ASP A 748 35.41 -8.28 11.76
C ASP A 748 35.24 -7.15 12.81
N SER A 749 35.37 -5.89 12.39
CA SER A 749 35.15 -4.71 13.24
C SER A 749 33.66 -4.50 13.59
N LEU A 750 32.76 -4.76 12.65
CA LEU A 750 31.31 -4.66 12.87
C LEU A 750 30.77 -5.81 13.73
N VAL A 751 31.31 -7.02 13.59
CA VAL A 751 30.93 -8.18 14.41
C VAL A 751 31.27 -7.97 15.89
N ASN A 752 32.37 -7.29 16.21
CA ASN A 752 32.76 -6.97 17.59
C ASN A 752 31.98 -5.79 18.21
N SER A 753 31.18 -5.07 17.43
CA SER A 753 30.38 -3.93 17.92
C SER A 753 28.93 -4.29 18.33
N LEU A 754 28.56 -5.57 18.20
CA LEU A 754 27.21 -6.09 18.49
C LEU A 754 27.03 -6.62 19.92
N ASP A 755 28.07 -6.61 20.75
CA ASP A 755 28.04 -7.12 22.14
C ASP A 755 27.64 -6.07 23.21
N SER A 756 27.12 -4.91 22.81
CA SER A 756 26.74 -3.85 23.77
C SER A 756 25.38 -3.22 23.49
N ILE A 757 24.30 -4.02 23.59
CA ILE A 757 22.95 -3.50 23.83
C ILE A 757 22.26 -4.36 24.89
N ASP A 758 22.26 -3.87 26.12
CA ASP A 758 21.48 -4.38 27.25
C ASP A 758 20.00 -4.04 27.08
N VAL A 759 19.12 -5.06 27.12
CA VAL A 759 17.71 -4.93 27.51
C VAL A 759 17.29 -6.17 28.31
N PHE A 760 17.06 -5.97 29.62
CA PHE A 760 16.45 -6.92 30.60
C PHE A 760 14.98 -7.22 30.23
N GLU A 761 14.30 -8.32 30.59
CA GLU A 761 14.28 -9.14 31.81
C GLU A 761 13.56 -10.50 31.49
N GLU A 762 13.69 -11.53 32.33
CA GLU A 762 13.24 -12.95 32.17
C GLU A 762 14.20 -13.95 31.47
N LYS A 763 15.46 -14.02 31.93
CA LYS A 763 16.42 -15.03 31.43
C LYS A 763 17.34 -15.68 32.48
N SER A 764 17.07 -15.54 33.78
CA SER A 764 18.05 -15.90 34.81
C SER A 764 18.14 -17.39 35.16
N GLU A 765 17.19 -18.25 34.78
CA GLU A 765 17.23 -19.66 35.23
C GLU A 765 17.91 -20.62 34.22
N TYR A 766 17.98 -20.21 32.95
CA TYR A 766 18.64 -20.98 31.88
C TYR A 766 20.10 -20.58 31.67
N LEU A 767 20.45 -19.33 31.96
CA LEU A 767 21.83 -18.83 31.86
C LEU A 767 22.73 -19.36 33.00
N ASP A 768 22.19 -19.54 34.21
CA ASP A 768 22.94 -20.12 35.34
C ASP A 768 23.43 -21.55 35.07
N LYS A 769 22.62 -22.36 34.36
CA LYS A 769 23.02 -23.72 33.96
C LYS A 769 24.09 -23.73 32.86
N LEU A 770 24.09 -22.72 31.99
CA LEU A 770 25.11 -22.55 30.95
C LEU A 770 26.41 -21.99 31.50
N GLU A 771 26.36 -21.20 32.58
CA GLU A 771 27.55 -20.61 33.20
C GLU A 771 28.42 -21.61 33.97
N THR A 772 27.86 -22.72 34.45
CA THR A 772 28.62 -23.78 35.15
C THR A 772 29.43 -24.71 34.25
N LEU A 773 29.28 -24.61 32.92
CA LEU A 773 29.94 -25.47 31.94
C LEU A 773 31.26 -24.84 31.45
N THR A 774 32.30 -25.66 31.30
CA THR A 774 33.58 -25.21 30.75
C THR A 774 33.44 -24.78 29.29
N ALA A 775 34.31 -23.89 28.81
CA ALA A 775 34.25 -23.34 27.45
C ALA A 775 34.19 -24.43 26.35
N GLU A 776 34.85 -25.56 26.58
CA GLU A 776 34.86 -26.73 25.69
C GLU A 776 33.48 -27.41 25.62
N GLN A 777 32.79 -27.56 26.75
CA GLN A 777 31.43 -28.12 26.80
C GLN A 777 30.38 -27.18 26.18
N ARG A 778 30.62 -25.86 26.22
CA ARG A 778 29.75 -24.87 25.56
C ARG A 778 29.92 -24.90 24.04
N GLU A 779 31.15 -25.06 23.55
CA GLU A 779 31.45 -25.27 22.12
C GLU A 779 30.79 -26.55 21.59
N ASP A 780 30.88 -27.66 22.32
CA ASP A 780 30.25 -28.93 21.92
C ASP A 780 28.71 -28.82 21.84
N ILE A 781 28.07 -28.15 22.82
CA ILE A 781 26.63 -27.91 22.80
C ILE A 781 26.23 -26.96 21.66
N LEU A 782 27.02 -25.90 21.41
CA LEU A 782 26.80 -24.98 20.29
C LEU A 782 26.99 -25.65 18.93
N ALA A 783 27.91 -26.61 18.82
CA ALA A 783 28.12 -27.39 17.61
C ALA A 783 26.92 -28.32 17.33
N VAL A 784 26.43 -29.02 18.36
CA VAL A 784 25.22 -29.86 18.25
C VAL A 784 23.99 -29.02 17.89
N LEU A 785 23.82 -27.85 18.50
CA LEU A 785 22.71 -26.94 18.20
C LEU A 785 22.80 -26.34 16.78
N ARG A 786 24.00 -26.07 16.27
CA ARG A 786 24.21 -25.64 14.86
C ARG A 786 23.85 -26.77 13.90
N GLU A 787 24.24 -28.00 14.21
CA GLU A 787 23.93 -29.16 13.38
C GLU A 787 22.42 -29.45 13.33
N ASP A 788 21.72 -29.34 14.47
CA ASP A 788 20.26 -29.47 14.53
C ASP A 788 19.53 -28.31 13.83
N TYR A 789 20.06 -27.08 13.93
CA TYR A 789 19.54 -25.93 13.18
C TYR A 789 19.69 -26.12 11.68
N ASP A 790 20.85 -26.59 11.20
CA ASP A 790 21.09 -26.85 9.78
C ASP A 790 20.26 -28.01 9.24
N LYS A 791 20.04 -29.08 10.03
CA LYS A 791 19.09 -30.16 9.69
C LYS A 791 17.65 -29.65 9.59
N THR A 792 17.21 -28.84 10.54
CA THR A 792 15.86 -28.25 10.55
C THR A 792 15.67 -27.28 9.37
N LYS A 793 16.68 -26.46 9.08
CA LYS A 793 16.73 -25.55 7.93
C LYS A 793 16.71 -26.30 6.61
N ALA A 794 17.42 -27.42 6.50
CA ALA A 794 17.39 -28.29 5.32
C ALA A 794 16.03 -28.98 5.13
N GLU A 795 15.39 -29.44 6.22
CA GLU A 795 14.02 -29.99 6.17
C GLU A 795 12.98 -28.94 5.75
N ILE A 796 13.07 -27.72 6.30
CA ILE A 796 12.21 -26.60 5.92
C ILE A 796 12.43 -26.23 4.45
N ARG A 797 13.69 -26.23 3.98
CA ARG A 797 14.02 -25.97 2.57
C ARG A 797 13.44 -27.05 1.65
N LYS A 798 13.49 -28.32 2.05
CA LYS A 798 12.92 -29.45 1.31
C LYS A 798 11.39 -29.41 1.27
N LYS A 799 10.73 -29.16 2.42
CA LYS A 799 9.26 -28.97 2.51
C LYS A 799 8.79 -27.73 1.74
N GLY A 800 9.57 -26.65 1.78
CA GLY A 800 9.33 -25.40 1.04
C GLY A 800 9.42 -25.58 -0.47
N LEU A 801 10.42 -26.32 -0.96
CA LEU A 801 10.61 -26.62 -2.37
C LEU A 801 9.46 -27.49 -2.94
N ASP A 802 9.00 -28.49 -2.19
CA ASP A 802 7.84 -29.30 -2.56
C ASP A 802 6.54 -28.50 -2.55
N LYS A 803 6.37 -27.56 -1.61
CA LYS A 803 5.22 -26.64 -1.55
C LYS A 803 5.23 -25.65 -2.72
N LEU A 804 6.40 -25.13 -3.10
CA LEU A 804 6.62 -24.29 -4.29
C LEU A 804 6.29 -25.03 -5.58
N ARG A 805 6.80 -26.26 -5.75
CA ARG A 805 6.54 -27.09 -6.93
C ARG A 805 5.05 -27.43 -7.09
N ARG A 806 4.35 -27.70 -5.98
CA ARG A 806 2.87 -27.88 -5.97
C ARG A 806 2.12 -26.57 -6.27
N ARG A 807 2.68 -25.42 -5.88
CA ARG A 807 2.12 -24.07 -6.12
C ARG A 807 2.22 -23.69 -7.60
N GLU A 808 3.37 -23.91 -8.23
CA GLU A 808 3.59 -23.70 -9.67
C GLU A 808 2.63 -24.58 -10.50
N LEU A 809 2.55 -25.87 -10.18
CA LEU A 809 1.62 -26.80 -10.85
C LEU A 809 0.14 -26.40 -10.70
N ARG A 810 -0.24 -25.75 -9.59
CA ARG A 810 -1.60 -25.24 -9.38
C ARG A 810 -1.87 -23.97 -10.18
N LEU A 811 -0.90 -23.06 -10.27
CA LEU A 811 -0.97 -21.84 -11.08
C LEU A 811 -1.08 -22.19 -12.57
N GLU A 812 -0.22 -23.07 -13.07
CA GLU A 812 -0.21 -23.55 -14.45
C GLU A 812 -1.54 -24.25 -14.81
N LYS A 813 -2.08 -25.07 -13.89
CA LYS A 813 -3.39 -25.72 -14.07
C LYS A 813 -4.56 -24.73 -14.07
N ARG A 814 -4.47 -23.61 -13.35
CA ARG A 814 -5.48 -22.52 -13.37
C ARG A 814 -5.41 -21.74 -14.68
N GLU A 815 -4.21 -21.46 -15.17
CA GLU A 815 -3.99 -20.76 -16.43
C GLU A 815 -4.46 -21.60 -17.63
N LEU A 816 -4.12 -22.89 -17.64
CA LEU A 816 -4.61 -23.85 -18.63
C LEU A 816 -6.14 -23.94 -18.62
N LYS A 817 -6.78 -23.97 -17.44
CA LYS A 817 -8.25 -23.93 -17.34
C LYS A 817 -8.85 -22.63 -17.88
N ARG A 818 -8.22 -21.47 -17.67
CA ARG A 818 -8.65 -20.19 -18.25
C ARG A 818 -8.55 -20.20 -19.77
N GLN A 819 -7.43 -20.68 -20.31
CA GLN A 819 -7.23 -20.80 -21.76
C GLN A 819 -8.26 -21.76 -22.39
N ILE A 820 -8.49 -22.93 -21.80
CA ILE A 820 -9.54 -23.88 -22.26
C ILE A 820 -10.92 -23.22 -22.23
N ARG A 821 -11.24 -22.40 -21.22
CA ARG A 821 -12.52 -21.68 -21.13
C ARG A 821 -12.66 -20.62 -22.23
N MET A 822 -11.59 -19.89 -22.54
CA MET A 822 -11.57 -18.92 -23.65
C MET A 822 -11.74 -19.62 -25.01
N VAL A 823 -11.03 -20.74 -25.23
CA VAL A 823 -11.15 -21.55 -26.46
C VAL A 823 -12.56 -22.12 -26.61
N LYS A 824 -13.16 -22.69 -25.56
CA LYS A 824 -14.56 -23.17 -25.59
C LYS A 824 -15.56 -22.05 -25.86
N LYS A 825 -15.30 -20.84 -25.38
CA LYS A 825 -16.14 -19.66 -25.60
C LYS A 825 -15.99 -19.11 -27.03
N ALA A 826 -14.82 -19.28 -27.64
CA ALA A 826 -14.58 -18.97 -29.05
C ALA A 826 -15.25 -20.00 -29.97
N ILE A 827 -15.16 -21.30 -29.66
CA ILE A 827 -15.81 -22.37 -30.45
C ILE A 827 -17.34 -22.22 -30.45
N ARG A 828 -17.96 -21.87 -29.32
CA ARG A 828 -19.41 -21.58 -29.22
C ARG A 828 -19.87 -20.29 -29.93
N ARG A 829 -18.95 -19.51 -30.53
CA ARG A 829 -19.28 -18.38 -31.39
C ARG A 829 -19.17 -18.72 -32.87
N PHE A 830 -18.67 -19.91 -33.21
CA PHE A 830 -18.50 -20.40 -34.57
C PHE A 830 -19.52 -21.50 -34.96
N ASP A 831 -20.16 -22.13 -33.97
CA ASP A 831 -21.45 -22.84 -34.12
C ASP A 831 -22.60 -21.88 -33.82
#